data_AF-A0A2V4DEH9-F1
#
_entry.id   AF-A0A2V4DEH9-F1
#
_cell.length_a   1.000
_cell.length_b   1.000
_cell.length_c   1.000
_cell.angle_alpha   90.00
_cell.angle_beta   90.00
_cell.angle_gamma   90.00
#
_symmetry.space_group_name_H-M   'P 1'
#
loop_
_entity.id
_entity.type
_entity.pdbx_description
1 polymer ?
#
loop_
_entity_poly.entity_id
_entity_poly.type
_entity_poly.pdbx_seq_one_letter_code
_entity_poly.pdbx_strand_id
1 'polypeptide(L)'
;MMPLSSVIATVPAPNDNGISSGEAYTLSVDGYVTTKFASVGSDVEIIATTRGHTDETIVTANILRYPVDPMSMLLSSGMMADEGVLIDRVVLTSTGVHEEDSDTMMWEGNYVVPVSSLGGVYGASIVAEDGLLRATDNPTQLNQILRNEVEKVLQAIDDGWDTAKPTMDIKNEFDDLTDGVSGHGGWPNFVGTASEGGGSGGSQQLWDTMIDAGHDQYNWSAGSNFLEALMVFLDSEDIDAAMAFVTGLLIYLDEFPLPRTFNDFPAVGEYLMAIDPIENFTRFEGTGDFEAAYNALLGSDEWEAMEEALENLIDNVKPFESFQIILHNIALLAVSSHPEAIIDGLVAYLQPLMEGDFDNMTPFQQLIVRFVEMAEHLEEEDMQDFDGDEIPDNIIWQYEKLMQTTEGQAWAAKMESDSPWVNDVFDDFDTLPEDIIEHLMDSVQHPVWEGVGETITYFVDWIDNATGVNRYMYWPNYDEGDDGEPGETQQSGGTVYFDELYDVSTSFYDPHVLTLGVELKFWGGDESQYPNSFPISMTNHIGETISTNLMQKDDDPHRYIGRLVADNIIATEWTFSQPMEEYQGDVENAELRMESLVPSMMEVMAYEGMDEQFIVSAIGVLVNQDETTSVSSPLTVSALTYDAYGPVEDAEVDIAVLRLSPQAAEDAARSLSPEGDIELTILASTSELRGRYTGSDLDGDVSYEIQEWGTYHDEEELRQHPQNSWHYDEGEGSGSLWEATLQGQKGIAEVTTSGTTDNGIEFSFMNTIPLPGTPGCARTWGNGDGSKWVNIGWEYANFDSEDKWYDKTDLDSIKIDWGDGSDWWVDSEANDYGETNHEYPDSETGEEEYEIQVQIIPEGDDNTITHWYTYKMNHGFQHDEDGEEWYDGWVENGGRCWLENDENFIPSPQVIDSFITDGPFEVMKEEIYSSDADGMTSMTVNPSLPGAYVSIVQSKYTRDDGSTLIGIGMNLGAATEASAFVSGLNEIATIAGLPVWSATTGSSGLTTITVETTGLESTKGYTAMVGLAPIDLSVPFPNIDEDSWGEPEMHELEFQPGDNSRSLEIRLEAPVTGLVVLLMAEDAGEIPFPAAMSIGLVLNNPGELEMTGGLGPGQTTNIALNADDGVATRILAVAAPSIGFDPASLDFSSFSELIYGEAVRGSGGVGWINAENRIDRVCEESDAWYEWREAETDGTGGQSNVRIKWEAWAN
;
A
#
# COMPACT_ATOMS: atom_id res chain seq x y z
N MET A 1 -49.37 -1.64 8.41
CA MET A 1 -48.80 -2.32 7.22
C MET A 1 -47.50 -1.60 6.99
N MET A 2 -46.43 -2.13 7.57
CA MET A 2 -45.08 -1.66 7.28
C MET A 2 -44.71 -2.18 5.89
N PRO A 3 -44.08 -1.36 5.03
CA PRO A 3 -43.56 -1.85 3.77
C PRO A 3 -42.45 -2.86 4.07
N LEU A 4 -42.42 -3.95 3.29
CA LEU A 4 -41.31 -4.89 3.28
C LEU A 4 -40.11 -4.14 2.70
N SER A 5 -39.06 -3.93 3.49
CA SER A 5 -37.73 -3.67 2.96
C SER A 5 -37.32 -4.86 2.08
N SER A 6 -36.70 -4.57 0.95
CA SER A 6 -36.03 -5.56 0.11
C SER A 6 -35.03 -6.33 0.96
N VAL A 7 -35.18 -7.65 0.99
CA VAL A 7 -34.17 -8.56 1.53
C VAL A 7 -32.99 -8.46 0.57
N ILE A 8 -31.88 -7.85 1.02
CA ILE A 8 -30.56 -8.01 0.38
C ILE A 8 -30.29 -9.51 0.35
N ALA A 9 -29.94 -10.07 -0.81
CA ALA A 9 -29.58 -11.47 -0.93
C ALA A 9 -28.35 -11.71 -0.04
N THR A 10 -28.49 -12.52 1.01
CA THR A 10 -27.34 -12.90 1.86
C THR A 10 -26.40 -13.77 1.05
N VAL A 11 -25.14 -13.32 0.92
CA VAL A 11 -24.04 -14.11 0.34
C VAL A 11 -23.97 -15.45 1.11
N PRO A 12 -23.88 -16.60 0.42
CA PRO A 12 -23.75 -17.89 1.08
C PRO A 12 -22.39 -18.01 1.79
N ALA A 13 -22.35 -18.64 2.97
CA ALA A 13 -21.15 -18.73 3.81
C ALA A 13 -20.64 -20.18 3.95
N PRO A 14 -19.32 -20.40 4.06
CA PRO A 14 -18.70 -21.73 4.19
C PRO A 14 -18.93 -22.36 5.57
N ASN A 15 -19.51 -21.62 6.52
CA ASN A 15 -19.84 -22.09 7.86
C ASN A 15 -21.32 -21.84 8.20
N ASP A 16 -21.98 -22.82 8.84
CA ASP A 16 -23.33 -22.66 9.38
C ASP A 16 -23.44 -23.30 10.78
N ASN A 17 -24.20 -22.66 11.68
CA ASN A 17 -24.20 -22.97 13.12
C ASN A 17 -25.53 -23.51 13.62
N GLY A 18 -25.46 -24.55 14.44
CA GLY A 18 -26.60 -25.19 15.09
C GLY A 18 -26.44 -25.31 16.60
N ILE A 19 -27.53 -25.59 17.29
CA ILE A 19 -27.53 -25.91 18.74
C ILE A 19 -28.06 -27.33 18.92
N SER A 20 -27.22 -28.22 19.44
CA SER A 20 -27.59 -29.59 19.76
C SER A 20 -27.30 -29.88 21.23
N SER A 21 -28.31 -30.35 21.97
CA SER A 21 -28.18 -30.70 23.40
C SER A 21 -27.67 -29.60 24.34
N GLY A 22 -27.65 -28.33 23.90
CA GLY A 22 -27.16 -27.18 24.67
C GLY A 22 -25.74 -26.74 24.35
N GLU A 23 -25.06 -27.41 23.41
CA GLU A 23 -23.75 -27.04 22.88
C GLU A 23 -23.93 -26.52 21.43
N ALA A 24 -23.17 -25.49 21.06
CA ALA A 24 -23.08 -25.01 19.70
C ALA A 24 -22.27 -26.02 18.87
N TYR A 25 -22.66 -26.23 17.61
CA TYR A 25 -21.88 -27.02 16.66
C TYR A 25 -21.91 -26.33 15.29
N THR A 26 -20.77 -26.33 14.60
CA THR A 26 -20.60 -25.71 13.28
C THR A 26 -20.45 -26.78 12.22
N LEU A 27 -21.20 -26.66 11.13
CA LEU A 27 -20.92 -27.37 9.88
C LEU A 27 -20.07 -26.46 9.01
N SER A 28 -18.88 -26.92 8.62
CA SER A 28 -17.96 -26.20 7.74
C SER A 28 -17.69 -27.01 6.48
N VAL A 29 -17.46 -26.32 5.35
CA VAL A 29 -17.05 -26.95 4.09
C VAL A 29 -15.95 -26.12 3.41
N ASP A 30 -14.93 -26.81 2.90
CA ASP A 30 -13.85 -26.26 2.05
C ASP A 30 -13.77 -27.15 0.81
N GLY A 31 -14.06 -26.58 -0.35
CA GLY A 31 -14.11 -27.24 -1.64
C GLY A 31 -12.96 -26.81 -2.53
N TYR A 32 -12.53 -27.69 -3.43
CA TYR A 32 -11.57 -27.31 -4.45
C TYR A 32 -11.69 -28.17 -5.70
N VAL A 33 -11.19 -27.63 -6.80
CA VAL A 33 -11.10 -28.30 -8.09
C VAL A 33 -9.63 -28.51 -8.44
N THR A 34 -9.21 -29.77 -8.53
CA THR A 34 -7.84 -30.13 -8.92
C THR A 34 -7.61 -29.91 -10.42
N THR A 35 -8.65 -30.10 -11.21
CA THR A 35 -8.64 -29.90 -12.67
C THR A 35 -8.83 -28.42 -13.04
N LYS A 36 -7.74 -27.65 -13.19
CA LYS A 36 -7.82 -26.20 -13.50
C LYS A 36 -8.12 -25.89 -14.97
N PHE A 37 -7.74 -26.78 -15.89
CA PHE A 37 -8.04 -26.63 -17.31
C PHE A 37 -8.65 -27.92 -17.86
N ALA A 38 -9.81 -27.81 -18.50
CA ALA A 38 -10.52 -28.94 -19.08
C ALA A 38 -10.95 -28.62 -20.52
N SER A 39 -11.13 -29.65 -21.35
CA SER A 39 -11.83 -29.52 -22.62
C SER A 39 -13.22 -30.15 -22.58
N VAL A 40 -14.06 -29.79 -23.54
CA VAL A 40 -15.39 -30.38 -23.64
C VAL A 40 -15.33 -31.91 -23.78
N GLY A 41 -16.04 -32.61 -22.90
CA GLY A 41 -16.01 -34.08 -22.78
C GLY A 41 -15.00 -34.62 -21.76
N SER A 42 -14.18 -33.76 -21.14
CA SER A 42 -13.25 -34.14 -20.07
C SER A 42 -13.96 -34.29 -18.73
N ASP A 43 -13.35 -35.09 -17.86
CA ASP A 43 -13.70 -35.25 -16.46
C ASP A 43 -13.00 -34.13 -15.65
N VAL A 44 -13.75 -33.49 -14.75
CA VAL A 44 -13.27 -32.45 -13.83
C VAL A 44 -13.46 -33.00 -12.43
N GLU A 45 -12.35 -33.26 -11.75
CA GLU A 45 -12.37 -33.76 -10.38
C GLU A 45 -12.60 -32.62 -9.37
N ILE A 46 -13.53 -32.86 -8.47
CA ILE A 46 -13.96 -31.92 -7.44
C ILE A 46 -13.80 -32.62 -6.11
N ILE A 47 -13.07 -32.00 -5.20
CA ILE A 47 -12.84 -32.49 -3.86
C ILE A 47 -13.47 -31.51 -2.88
N ALA A 48 -13.98 -32.04 -1.77
CA ALA A 48 -14.43 -31.21 -0.67
C ALA A 48 -14.08 -31.86 0.66
N THR A 49 -13.83 -31.02 1.65
CA THR A 49 -13.62 -31.41 3.03
C THR A 49 -14.73 -30.83 3.89
N THR A 50 -15.15 -31.55 4.93
CA THR A 50 -16.17 -31.07 5.86
C THR A 50 -15.80 -31.34 7.31
N ARG A 51 -16.08 -30.37 8.19
CA ARG A 51 -16.01 -30.50 9.66
C ARG A 51 -17.39 -30.33 10.29
N GLY A 52 -17.63 -30.97 11.42
CA GLY A 52 -18.95 -30.99 12.09
C GLY A 52 -20.04 -31.81 11.36
N HIS A 53 -19.61 -32.67 10.44
CA HIS A 53 -20.46 -33.56 9.66
C HIS A 53 -20.99 -34.75 10.48
N THR A 54 -22.04 -35.40 9.97
CA THR A 54 -22.62 -36.65 10.49
C THR A 54 -22.77 -37.69 9.39
N ASP A 55 -23.21 -38.91 9.76
CA ASP A 55 -23.55 -39.97 8.80
C ASP A 55 -24.68 -39.57 7.82
N GLU A 56 -25.42 -38.48 8.09
CA GLU A 56 -26.52 -37.97 7.25
C GLU A 56 -26.11 -36.79 6.34
N THR A 57 -24.86 -36.30 6.44
CA THR A 57 -24.38 -35.16 5.63
C THR A 57 -24.41 -35.47 4.13
N ILE A 58 -24.88 -34.50 3.35
CA ILE A 58 -24.90 -34.57 1.88
C ILE A 58 -24.05 -33.42 1.35
N VAL A 59 -23.06 -33.75 0.52
CA VAL A 59 -22.22 -32.74 -0.15
C VAL A 59 -22.51 -32.73 -1.65
N THR A 60 -22.73 -31.54 -2.20
CA THR A 60 -22.99 -31.34 -3.64
C THR A 60 -22.19 -30.16 -4.18
N ALA A 61 -21.71 -30.25 -5.42
CA ALA A 61 -21.10 -29.13 -6.13
C ALA A 61 -22.04 -28.61 -7.22
N ASN A 62 -22.40 -27.33 -7.13
CA ASN A 62 -23.12 -26.60 -8.15
C ASN A 62 -22.11 -26.05 -9.15
N ILE A 63 -22.17 -26.48 -10.41
CA ILE A 63 -21.25 -26.00 -11.46
C ILE A 63 -21.81 -24.72 -12.05
N LEU A 64 -21.08 -23.62 -11.85
CA LEU A 64 -21.42 -22.27 -12.29
C LEU A 64 -20.57 -21.91 -13.51
N ARG A 65 -21.12 -21.14 -14.45
CA ARG A 65 -20.37 -20.49 -15.53
C ARG A 65 -20.42 -18.99 -15.34
N TYR A 66 -19.27 -18.35 -15.36
CA TYR A 66 -19.14 -16.91 -15.16
C TYR A 66 -19.16 -16.16 -16.49
N PRO A 67 -19.76 -14.96 -16.56
CA PRO A 67 -19.80 -14.13 -17.76
C PRO A 67 -18.48 -13.36 -17.97
N VAL A 68 -17.34 -13.97 -17.66
CA VAL A 68 -16.00 -13.39 -17.83
C VAL A 68 -15.18 -14.26 -18.78
N ASP A 69 -14.28 -13.62 -19.54
CA ASP A 69 -13.39 -14.39 -20.40
C ASP A 69 -12.23 -14.98 -19.61
N PRO A 70 -11.72 -16.17 -20.00
CA PRO A 70 -10.57 -16.81 -19.36
C PRO A 70 -9.35 -15.91 -19.19
N MET A 71 -9.07 -15.02 -20.15
CA MET A 71 -7.88 -14.18 -20.11
C MET A 71 -7.94 -13.11 -19.00
N SER A 72 -9.12 -12.57 -18.73
CA SER A 72 -9.37 -11.57 -17.66
C SER A 72 -9.33 -12.19 -16.28
N MET A 73 -9.74 -13.45 -16.15
CA MET A 73 -9.63 -14.21 -14.90
C MET A 73 -8.17 -14.36 -14.47
N LEU A 74 -7.24 -14.56 -15.42
CA LEU A 74 -5.81 -14.74 -15.14
C LEU A 74 -5.11 -13.47 -14.59
N LEU A 75 -5.72 -12.30 -14.78
CA LEU A 75 -5.22 -11.00 -14.30
C LEU A 75 -5.79 -10.57 -12.96
N SER A 76 -7.05 -10.92 -12.71
CA SER A 76 -7.88 -10.25 -11.70
C SER A 76 -8.15 -11.10 -10.45
N SER A 77 -7.62 -12.32 -10.36
CA SER A 77 -7.94 -13.28 -9.28
C SER A 77 -9.44 -13.33 -8.95
N GLY A 78 -10.31 -13.16 -9.95
CA GLY A 78 -11.76 -13.14 -9.78
C GLY A 78 -12.33 -11.99 -8.94
N MET A 79 -11.57 -10.92 -8.64
CA MET A 79 -12.00 -9.80 -7.78
C MET A 79 -13.24 -9.07 -8.31
N MET A 80 -13.58 -9.22 -9.60
CA MET A 80 -14.67 -8.51 -10.28
C MET A 80 -15.71 -9.44 -10.93
N ALA A 81 -15.74 -10.74 -10.61
CA ALA A 81 -16.69 -11.66 -11.26
C ALA A 81 -18.12 -11.49 -10.72
N ASP A 82 -19.06 -11.13 -11.62
CA ASP A 82 -20.51 -11.16 -11.37
C ASP A 82 -21.01 -12.58 -10.96
N GLU A 83 -22.23 -12.68 -10.43
CA GLU A 83 -22.84 -13.96 -10.05
C GLU A 83 -22.82 -15.00 -11.20
N GLY A 84 -22.26 -16.18 -10.93
CA GLY A 84 -22.18 -17.27 -11.88
C GLY A 84 -23.55 -17.90 -12.19
N VAL A 85 -23.76 -18.31 -13.45
CA VAL A 85 -24.98 -18.98 -13.88
C VAL A 85 -24.88 -20.49 -13.62
N LEU A 86 -25.83 -21.06 -12.87
CA LEU A 86 -25.89 -22.50 -12.62
C LEU A 86 -26.12 -23.31 -13.91
N ILE A 87 -25.19 -24.23 -14.22
CA ILE A 87 -25.23 -25.07 -15.42
C ILE A 87 -25.50 -26.55 -15.08
N ASP A 88 -24.91 -27.06 -14.00
CA ASP A 88 -25.10 -28.45 -13.57
C ASP A 88 -24.93 -28.62 -12.04
N ARG A 89 -25.24 -29.82 -11.52
CA ARG A 89 -25.03 -30.17 -10.11
C ARG A 89 -24.51 -31.60 -9.93
N VAL A 90 -23.37 -31.73 -9.28
CA VAL A 90 -22.70 -33.00 -8.93
C VAL A 90 -22.98 -33.35 -7.47
N VAL A 91 -23.20 -34.63 -7.17
CA VAL A 91 -23.30 -35.13 -5.79
C VAL A 91 -21.99 -35.83 -5.47
N LEU A 92 -21.31 -35.40 -4.41
CA LEU A 92 -20.02 -35.95 -4.00
C LEU A 92 -20.23 -37.18 -3.12
N THR A 93 -19.24 -38.07 -3.13
CA THR A 93 -19.22 -39.30 -2.33
C THR A 93 -18.09 -39.26 -1.32
N SER A 94 -18.40 -39.57 -0.06
CA SER A 94 -17.40 -39.65 1.00
C SER A 94 -16.38 -40.76 0.71
N THR A 95 -15.09 -40.42 0.82
CA THR A 95 -13.96 -41.35 0.65
C THR A 95 -13.35 -41.79 1.97
N GLY A 96 -13.67 -41.10 3.06
CA GLY A 96 -13.26 -41.45 4.42
C GLY A 96 -12.82 -40.21 5.20
N VAL A 97 -12.33 -40.43 6.42
CA VAL A 97 -11.66 -39.39 7.20
C VAL A 97 -10.28 -39.11 6.61
N HIS A 98 -9.82 -37.87 6.72
CA HIS A 98 -8.48 -37.48 6.28
C HIS A 98 -7.40 -38.24 7.08
N GLU A 99 -6.24 -38.53 6.48
CA GLU A 99 -5.20 -39.36 7.11
C GLU A 99 -4.50 -38.65 8.28
N GLU A 100 -4.37 -37.33 8.18
CA GLU A 100 -3.70 -36.48 9.18
C GLU A 100 -4.67 -35.87 10.22
N ASP A 101 -5.97 -35.82 9.92
CA ASP A 101 -6.98 -35.22 10.79
C ASP A 101 -8.26 -36.09 10.79
N SER A 102 -8.55 -36.72 11.94
CA SER A 102 -9.71 -37.61 12.07
C SER A 102 -11.06 -36.90 12.15
N ASP A 103 -11.08 -35.59 12.40
CA ASP A 103 -12.30 -34.79 12.52
C ASP A 103 -12.72 -34.19 11.16
N THR A 104 -11.88 -34.33 10.13
CA THR A 104 -12.14 -33.89 8.75
C THR A 104 -12.54 -35.09 7.87
N MET A 105 -13.68 -34.97 7.18
CA MET A 105 -14.15 -35.96 6.19
C MET A 105 -13.89 -35.49 4.77
N MET A 106 -13.39 -36.39 3.93
CA MET A 106 -13.12 -36.17 2.51
C MET A 106 -14.28 -36.64 1.64
N TRP A 107 -14.56 -35.87 0.59
CA TRP A 107 -15.60 -36.11 -0.39
C TRP A 107 -15.07 -35.88 -1.80
N GLU A 108 -15.39 -36.77 -2.72
CA GLU A 108 -14.96 -36.68 -4.12
C GLU A 108 -16.16 -36.74 -5.06
N GLY A 109 -16.11 -35.93 -6.11
CA GLY A 109 -17.06 -35.91 -7.21
C GLY A 109 -16.36 -35.70 -8.54
N ASN A 110 -17.01 -36.13 -9.61
CA ASN A 110 -16.49 -35.92 -10.96
C ASN A 110 -17.59 -35.29 -11.84
N TYR A 111 -17.26 -34.16 -12.47
CA TYR A 111 -18.10 -33.46 -13.43
C TYR A 111 -17.61 -33.72 -14.86
N VAL A 112 -18.49 -34.27 -15.71
CA VAL A 112 -18.18 -34.46 -17.13
C VAL A 112 -18.62 -33.23 -17.91
N VAL A 113 -17.67 -32.47 -18.45
CA VAL A 113 -17.98 -31.28 -19.24
C VAL A 113 -18.80 -31.67 -20.48
N PRO A 114 -20.01 -31.13 -20.69
CA PRO A 114 -20.80 -31.47 -21.86
C PRO A 114 -20.11 -31.07 -23.17
N VAL A 115 -20.16 -31.93 -24.18
CA VAL A 115 -19.65 -31.64 -25.54
C VAL A 115 -20.34 -30.45 -26.23
N SER A 116 -21.49 -30.00 -25.68
CA SER A 116 -22.23 -28.83 -26.14
C SER A 116 -21.90 -27.56 -25.35
N SER A 117 -20.97 -27.61 -24.40
CA SER A 117 -20.53 -26.44 -23.65
C SER A 117 -19.91 -25.39 -24.59
N LEU A 118 -20.06 -24.13 -24.22
CA LEU A 118 -19.53 -22.99 -24.96
C LEU A 118 -18.09 -22.62 -24.54
N GLY A 119 -17.56 -23.27 -23.50
CA GLY A 119 -16.28 -22.90 -22.91
C GLY A 119 -16.36 -21.60 -22.09
N GLY A 120 -15.21 -21.14 -21.61
CA GLY A 120 -15.08 -19.99 -20.71
C GLY A 120 -14.74 -20.39 -19.28
N VAL A 121 -14.99 -19.49 -18.33
CA VAL A 121 -14.68 -19.69 -16.91
C VAL A 121 -15.84 -20.37 -16.19
N TYR A 122 -15.51 -21.39 -15.40
CA TYR A 122 -16.42 -22.14 -14.57
C TYR A 122 -15.94 -22.15 -13.13
N GLY A 123 -16.85 -22.41 -12.20
CA GLY A 123 -16.50 -22.69 -10.82
C GLY A 123 -17.42 -23.71 -10.20
N ALA A 124 -16.94 -24.39 -9.18
CA ALA A 124 -17.75 -25.27 -8.35
C ALA A 124 -18.15 -24.53 -7.08
N SER A 125 -19.44 -24.37 -6.81
CA SER A 125 -19.91 -23.94 -5.48
C SER A 125 -20.33 -25.17 -4.69
N ILE A 126 -19.53 -25.53 -3.69
CA ILE A 126 -19.70 -26.73 -2.89
C ILE A 126 -20.68 -26.42 -1.75
N VAL A 127 -21.67 -27.27 -1.57
CA VAL A 127 -22.70 -27.14 -0.55
C VAL A 127 -22.71 -28.40 0.30
N ALA A 128 -22.52 -28.25 1.61
CA ALA A 128 -22.72 -29.30 2.60
C ALA A 128 -24.04 -29.07 3.35
N GLU A 129 -24.91 -30.07 3.37
CA GLU A 129 -26.18 -30.05 4.11
C GLU A 129 -26.18 -31.12 5.19
N ASP A 130 -26.46 -30.74 6.43
CA ASP A 130 -26.66 -31.65 7.56
C ASP A 130 -27.86 -31.23 8.41
N GLY A 131 -28.96 -31.98 8.29
CA GLY A 131 -30.21 -31.68 8.99
C GLY A 131 -30.85 -30.37 8.54
N LEU A 132 -30.66 -29.30 9.33
CA LEU A 132 -31.09 -27.94 9.01
C LEU A 132 -29.93 -27.00 8.66
N LEU A 133 -28.69 -27.45 8.88
CA LEU A 133 -27.49 -26.66 8.57
C LEU A 133 -27.16 -26.80 7.09
N ARG A 134 -26.70 -25.69 6.51
CA ARG A 134 -26.28 -25.59 5.13
C ARG A 134 -25.09 -24.64 5.01
N ALA A 135 -23.91 -25.23 4.94
CA ALA A 135 -22.67 -24.53 4.63
C ALA A 135 -22.45 -24.53 3.11
N THR A 136 -21.98 -23.43 2.56
CA THR A 136 -21.71 -23.29 1.12
C THR A 136 -20.43 -22.54 0.91
N ASP A 137 -19.48 -23.22 0.28
CA ASP A 137 -18.26 -22.65 -0.19
C ASP A 137 -18.39 -22.28 -1.67
N ASN A 138 -17.98 -21.06 -2.01
CA ASN A 138 -18.26 -20.46 -3.30
C ASN A 138 -17.10 -19.57 -3.76
N PRO A 139 -16.66 -19.73 -5.02
CA PRO A 139 -15.45 -19.07 -5.54
C PRO A 139 -15.53 -17.55 -5.65
N THR A 140 -16.68 -16.93 -5.41
CA THR A 140 -16.83 -15.46 -5.43
C THR A 140 -17.28 -14.88 -4.07
N GLN A 141 -17.44 -15.70 -3.02
CA GLN A 141 -18.05 -15.24 -1.76
C GLN A 141 -17.25 -14.13 -1.08
N LEU A 142 -15.93 -14.31 -0.93
CA LEU A 142 -15.07 -13.35 -0.24
C LEU A 142 -14.96 -12.03 -1.01
N ASN A 143 -14.79 -12.11 -2.33
CA ASN A 143 -14.77 -10.94 -3.21
C ASN A 143 -16.10 -10.16 -3.17
N GLN A 144 -17.24 -10.85 -3.14
CA GLN A 144 -18.54 -10.21 -3.02
C GLN A 144 -18.73 -9.51 -1.68
N ILE A 145 -18.18 -10.03 -0.59
CA ILE A 145 -18.25 -9.38 0.72
C ILE A 145 -17.45 -8.09 0.70
N LEU A 146 -16.18 -8.14 0.27
CA LEU A 146 -15.34 -6.95 0.16
C LEU A 146 -15.99 -5.88 -0.72
N ARG A 147 -16.49 -6.29 -1.89
CA ARG A 147 -17.23 -5.41 -2.79
C ARG A 147 -18.44 -4.77 -2.10
N ASN A 148 -19.28 -5.57 -1.43
CA ASN A 148 -20.47 -5.07 -0.75
C ASN A 148 -20.12 -4.09 0.39
N GLU A 149 -19.04 -4.32 1.13
CA GLU A 149 -18.62 -3.41 2.20
C GLU A 149 -18.09 -2.08 1.65
N VAL A 150 -17.31 -2.09 0.57
CA VAL A 150 -16.87 -0.86 -0.11
C VAL A 150 -18.06 -0.10 -0.72
N GLU A 151 -18.99 -0.80 -1.39
CA GLU A 151 -20.16 -0.17 -2.00
C GLU A 151 -21.09 0.49 -0.95
N LYS A 152 -21.11 0.02 0.30
CA LYS A 152 -21.84 0.71 1.39
C LYS A 152 -21.23 2.05 1.74
N VAL A 153 -19.90 2.14 1.82
CA VAL A 153 -19.18 3.40 2.08
C VAL A 153 -19.46 4.40 0.97
N LEU A 154 -19.34 3.94 -0.28
CA LEU A 154 -19.64 4.73 -1.47
C LEU A 154 -21.08 5.27 -1.47
N GLN A 155 -22.07 4.43 -1.14
CA GLN A 155 -23.47 4.85 -1.04
C GLN A 155 -23.71 5.84 0.10
N ALA A 156 -23.04 5.69 1.24
CA ALA A 156 -23.18 6.61 2.36
C ALA A 156 -22.63 8.00 2.02
N ILE A 157 -21.47 8.07 1.36
CA ILE A 157 -20.87 9.34 0.90
C ILE A 157 -21.77 10.02 -0.14
N ASP A 158 -22.28 9.26 -1.13
CA ASP A 158 -23.23 9.77 -2.14
C ASP A 158 -24.52 10.31 -1.50
N ASP A 159 -25.19 9.52 -0.65
CA ASP A 159 -26.42 9.96 0.03
C ASP A 159 -26.15 11.15 0.97
N GLY A 160 -24.95 11.24 1.56
CA GLY A 160 -24.48 12.37 2.37
C GLY A 160 -24.36 13.66 1.57
N TRP A 161 -23.63 13.59 0.46
CA TRP A 161 -23.44 14.70 -0.49
C TRP A 161 -24.77 15.19 -1.08
N ASP A 162 -25.62 14.27 -1.56
CA ASP A 162 -26.94 14.56 -2.13
C ASP A 162 -27.92 15.21 -1.12
N THR A 163 -27.73 14.95 0.17
CA THR A 163 -28.61 15.45 1.22
C THR A 163 -28.15 16.81 1.76
N ALA A 164 -26.84 17.06 1.86
CA ALA A 164 -26.28 18.28 2.43
C ALA A 164 -26.42 19.51 1.50
N LYS A 165 -26.44 19.31 0.17
CA LYS A 165 -26.81 20.31 -0.87
C LYS A 165 -26.21 21.73 -0.76
N PRO A 166 -24.93 21.92 -0.42
CA PRO A 166 -24.38 23.27 -0.23
C PRO A 166 -24.39 24.11 -1.52
N THR A 167 -24.15 23.49 -2.67
CA THR A 167 -23.79 24.19 -3.90
C THR A 167 -24.97 24.87 -4.58
N MET A 168 -26.17 24.28 -4.52
CA MET A 168 -27.37 24.85 -5.14
C MET A 168 -27.96 26.03 -4.37
N ASP A 169 -27.85 26.02 -3.05
CA ASP A 169 -28.32 27.14 -2.22
C ASP A 169 -27.38 28.34 -2.37
N ILE A 170 -26.05 28.12 -2.34
CA ILE A 170 -25.04 29.15 -2.67
C ILE A 170 -25.27 29.72 -4.08
N LYS A 171 -25.60 28.88 -5.06
CA LYS A 171 -25.87 29.31 -6.43
C LYS A 171 -27.09 30.24 -6.51
N ASN A 172 -28.13 29.99 -5.72
CA ASN A 172 -29.33 30.81 -5.72
C ASN A 172 -29.05 32.24 -5.26
N GLU A 173 -28.11 32.43 -4.32
CA GLU A 173 -27.69 33.78 -3.87
C GLU A 173 -27.05 34.58 -5.03
N PHE A 174 -26.19 33.95 -5.83
CA PHE A 174 -25.60 34.58 -7.02
C PHE A 174 -26.63 34.82 -8.15
N ASP A 175 -27.64 33.95 -8.30
CA ASP A 175 -28.74 34.13 -9.25
C ASP A 175 -29.62 35.34 -8.85
N ASP A 176 -29.97 35.46 -7.57
CA ASP A 176 -30.82 36.54 -7.05
C ASP A 176 -30.12 37.90 -7.21
N LEU A 177 -28.81 37.98 -6.92
CA LEU A 177 -27.99 39.16 -7.18
C LEU A 177 -27.97 39.55 -8.68
N THR A 178 -27.86 38.56 -9.57
CA THR A 178 -27.86 38.78 -11.03
C THR A 178 -29.23 39.25 -11.54
N ASP A 179 -30.31 38.68 -11.01
CA ASP A 179 -31.69 39.00 -11.39
C ASP A 179 -32.11 40.42 -10.98
N GLY A 180 -31.59 40.92 -9.84
CA GLY A 180 -31.76 42.30 -9.39
C GLY A 180 -31.30 43.35 -10.41
N VAL A 181 -30.27 43.03 -11.21
CA VAL A 181 -29.67 43.95 -12.19
C VAL A 181 -30.12 43.66 -13.64
N SER A 182 -30.35 42.40 -13.99
CA SER A 182 -30.71 41.98 -15.35
C SER A 182 -32.01 42.63 -15.85
N GLY A 183 -33.00 42.81 -14.96
CA GLY A 183 -34.27 43.49 -15.22
C GLY A 183 -34.14 45.00 -15.48
N HIS A 184 -32.99 45.58 -15.16
CA HIS A 184 -32.73 47.01 -15.15
C HIS A 184 -31.66 47.47 -16.15
N GLY A 185 -31.20 46.60 -17.05
CA GLY A 185 -30.29 46.94 -18.15
C GLY A 185 -28.85 46.45 -17.99
N GLY A 186 -28.59 45.56 -17.03
CA GLY A 186 -27.28 44.93 -16.80
C GLY A 186 -26.33 45.77 -15.96
N TRP A 187 -25.20 45.16 -15.58
CA TRP A 187 -24.20 45.73 -14.68
C TRP A 187 -23.65 47.11 -15.11
N PRO A 188 -23.37 47.37 -16.41
CA PRO A 188 -22.95 48.71 -16.84
C PRO A 188 -24.02 49.81 -16.62
N ASN A 189 -25.32 49.45 -16.65
CA ASN A 189 -26.39 50.40 -16.35
C ASN A 189 -26.55 50.60 -14.83
N PHE A 190 -26.23 49.59 -14.01
CA PHE A 190 -26.13 49.72 -12.56
C PHE A 190 -25.03 50.71 -12.18
N VAL A 191 -23.80 50.51 -12.66
CA VAL A 191 -22.67 51.41 -12.41
C VAL A 191 -22.99 52.84 -12.90
N GLY A 192 -23.46 52.98 -14.15
CA GLY A 192 -23.81 54.29 -14.70
C GLY A 192 -24.91 55.03 -13.91
N THR A 193 -25.79 54.29 -13.23
CA THR A 193 -26.85 54.86 -12.38
C THR A 193 -26.30 55.22 -10.99
N ALA A 194 -25.50 54.33 -10.40
CA ALA A 194 -24.92 54.42 -9.07
C ALA A 194 -23.84 55.51 -8.95
N SER A 195 -22.94 55.64 -9.94
CA SER A 195 -21.71 56.44 -9.81
C SER A 195 -21.48 57.50 -10.90
N GLU A 196 -22.25 57.54 -12.00
CA GLU A 196 -21.91 58.42 -13.15
C GLU A 196 -22.93 59.55 -13.48
N GLY A 197 -23.95 59.75 -12.66
CA GLY A 197 -25.00 60.73 -12.92
C GLY A 197 -24.55 62.19 -12.77
N GLY A 198 -24.45 62.94 -13.88
CA GLY A 198 -23.99 64.34 -13.89
C GLY A 198 -25.00 65.39 -13.39
N GLY A 199 -24.51 66.44 -12.72
CA GLY A 199 -25.29 67.59 -12.23
C GLY A 199 -25.07 67.89 -10.74
N SER A 200 -25.49 69.06 -10.25
CA SER A 200 -25.36 69.38 -8.83
C SER A 200 -26.34 68.54 -8.00
N GLY A 201 -25.82 67.68 -7.12
CA GLY A 201 -26.59 66.65 -6.40
C GLY A 201 -26.97 65.44 -7.28
N GLY A 202 -26.21 65.19 -8.36
CA GLY A 202 -26.26 63.96 -9.13
C GLY A 202 -25.48 62.81 -8.47
N SER A 203 -25.68 61.57 -8.93
CA SER A 203 -25.08 60.39 -8.30
C SER A 203 -23.55 60.40 -8.34
N GLN A 204 -22.93 60.89 -9.41
CA GLN A 204 -21.48 61.07 -9.48
C GLN A 204 -20.94 61.99 -8.40
N GLN A 205 -21.56 63.17 -8.23
CA GLN A 205 -21.08 64.11 -7.21
C GLN A 205 -21.22 63.51 -5.81
N LEU A 206 -22.28 62.75 -5.54
CA LEU A 206 -22.54 62.17 -4.22
C LEU A 206 -21.65 60.95 -3.95
N TRP A 207 -21.42 60.11 -4.96
CA TRP A 207 -20.48 59.00 -4.93
C TRP A 207 -19.05 59.48 -4.67
N ASP A 208 -18.54 60.43 -5.48
CA ASP A 208 -17.21 61.02 -5.30
C ASP A 208 -17.05 61.65 -3.90
N THR A 209 -18.10 62.32 -3.40
CA THR A 209 -18.09 62.92 -2.06
C THR A 209 -18.03 61.86 -0.95
N MET A 210 -18.66 60.70 -1.14
CA MET A 210 -18.64 59.59 -0.20
C MET A 210 -17.26 58.93 -0.19
N ILE A 211 -16.71 58.60 -1.36
CA ILE A 211 -15.36 58.02 -1.50
C ILE A 211 -14.29 58.95 -0.91
N ASP A 212 -14.32 60.25 -1.26
CA ASP A 212 -13.43 61.28 -0.70
C ASP A 212 -13.52 61.34 0.83
N ALA A 213 -14.72 61.18 1.39
CA ALA A 213 -14.92 61.22 2.84
C ALA A 213 -14.34 59.99 3.55
N GLY A 214 -14.41 58.80 2.94
CA GLY A 214 -13.79 57.59 3.48
C GLY A 214 -12.26 57.73 3.56
N HIS A 215 -11.63 58.31 2.53
CA HIS A 215 -10.19 58.58 2.50
C HIS A 215 -9.76 59.68 3.48
N ASP A 216 -10.41 60.84 3.42
CA ASP A 216 -9.88 62.06 4.04
C ASP A 216 -10.52 62.41 5.40
N GLN A 217 -11.68 61.83 5.73
CA GLN A 217 -12.48 62.23 6.91
C GLN A 217 -12.67 61.12 7.95
N TYR A 218 -12.96 59.89 7.53
CA TYR A 218 -13.32 58.79 8.43
C TYR A 218 -12.22 57.73 8.61
N ASN A 219 -11.13 57.81 7.84
CA ASN A 219 -10.01 56.85 7.86
C ASN A 219 -10.45 55.41 7.51
N TRP A 220 -11.41 55.28 6.60
CA TRP A 220 -11.93 54.02 6.06
C TRP A 220 -11.51 53.87 4.60
N SER A 221 -10.21 54.07 4.35
CA SER A 221 -9.66 54.04 3.00
C SER A 221 -9.80 52.66 2.34
N ALA A 222 -9.75 51.57 3.11
CA ALA A 222 -9.97 50.22 2.58
C ALA A 222 -11.40 50.05 2.05
N GLY A 223 -12.41 50.53 2.80
CA GLY A 223 -13.80 50.56 2.34
C GLY A 223 -14.03 51.42 1.10
N SER A 224 -13.39 52.61 1.01
CA SER A 224 -13.44 53.43 -0.21
C SER A 224 -12.77 52.74 -1.40
N ASN A 225 -11.58 52.17 -1.21
CA ASN A 225 -10.84 51.46 -2.27
C ASN A 225 -11.61 50.23 -2.78
N PHE A 226 -12.29 49.51 -1.87
CA PHE A 226 -13.16 48.39 -2.22
C PHE A 226 -14.34 48.82 -3.08
N LEU A 227 -15.07 49.87 -2.70
CA LEU A 227 -16.19 50.38 -3.51
C LEU A 227 -15.75 50.86 -4.91
N GLU A 228 -14.56 51.45 -5.01
CA GLU A 228 -13.99 51.82 -6.30
C GLU A 228 -13.64 50.58 -7.15
N ALA A 229 -12.98 49.58 -6.57
CA ALA A 229 -12.67 48.32 -7.25
C ALA A 229 -13.93 47.54 -7.64
N LEU A 230 -14.96 47.55 -6.80
CA LEU A 230 -16.27 46.97 -7.06
C LEU A 230 -16.92 47.63 -8.27
N MET A 231 -16.99 48.96 -8.33
CA MET A 231 -17.55 49.65 -9.51
C MET A 231 -16.74 49.42 -10.79
N VAL A 232 -15.43 49.21 -10.69
CA VAL A 232 -14.57 48.87 -11.83
C VAL A 232 -14.83 47.43 -12.30
N PHE A 233 -15.01 46.47 -11.39
CA PHE A 233 -15.38 45.10 -11.72
C PHE A 233 -16.79 45.01 -12.32
N LEU A 234 -17.78 45.70 -11.71
CA LEU A 234 -19.16 45.70 -12.17
C LEU A 234 -19.35 46.40 -13.55
N ASP A 235 -18.46 47.30 -13.96
CA ASP A 235 -18.47 47.93 -15.30
C ASP A 235 -17.60 47.18 -16.33
N SER A 236 -16.90 46.12 -15.89
CA SER A 236 -16.01 45.34 -16.76
C SER A 236 -16.77 44.38 -17.68
N GLU A 237 -16.12 43.92 -18.75
CA GLU A 237 -16.66 42.84 -19.58
C GLU A 237 -16.55 41.46 -18.90
N ASP A 238 -15.85 41.36 -17.76
CA ASP A 238 -15.57 40.12 -17.02
C ASP A 238 -16.72 39.70 -16.08
N ILE A 239 -17.67 40.60 -15.75
CA ILE A 239 -18.71 40.30 -14.76
C ILE A 239 -19.71 39.23 -15.20
N ASP A 240 -20.21 39.31 -16.43
CA ASP A 240 -21.14 38.31 -16.96
C ASP A 240 -20.46 36.94 -17.08
N ALA A 241 -19.13 36.93 -17.32
CA ALA A 241 -18.31 35.73 -17.34
C ALA A 241 -18.06 35.16 -15.93
N ALA A 242 -17.75 36.00 -14.96
CA ALA A 242 -17.53 35.63 -13.57
C ALA A 242 -18.79 35.03 -12.93
N MET A 243 -19.95 35.66 -13.13
CA MET A 243 -21.23 35.17 -12.59
C MET A 243 -21.67 33.86 -13.27
N ALA A 244 -21.43 33.72 -14.58
CA ALA A 244 -21.70 32.46 -15.30
C ALA A 244 -20.73 31.33 -14.93
N PHE A 245 -19.48 31.66 -14.58
CA PHE A 245 -18.47 30.71 -14.11
C PHE A 245 -18.84 30.15 -12.74
N VAL A 246 -19.11 31.03 -11.76
CA VAL A 246 -19.46 30.63 -10.38
C VAL A 246 -20.74 29.80 -10.38
N THR A 247 -21.79 30.25 -11.06
CA THR A 247 -23.06 29.49 -11.11
C THR A 247 -22.95 28.18 -11.89
N GLY A 248 -22.10 28.12 -12.94
CA GLY A 248 -21.83 26.89 -13.69
C GLY A 248 -21.03 25.86 -12.90
N LEU A 249 -20.03 26.32 -12.14
CA LEU A 249 -19.24 25.47 -11.23
C LEU A 249 -20.11 24.88 -10.12
N LEU A 250 -21.01 25.67 -9.54
CA LEU A 250 -21.92 25.21 -8.49
C LEU A 250 -22.93 24.17 -9.00
N ILE A 251 -23.47 24.32 -10.22
CA ILE A 251 -24.31 23.28 -10.86
C ILE A 251 -23.50 22.00 -11.08
N TYR A 252 -22.26 22.13 -11.55
CA TYR A 252 -21.43 20.96 -11.82
C TYR A 252 -21.06 20.20 -10.55
N LEU A 253 -20.73 20.90 -9.47
CA LEU A 253 -20.46 20.28 -8.17
C LEU A 253 -21.72 19.67 -7.55
N ASP A 254 -22.91 20.24 -7.79
CA ASP A 254 -24.20 19.66 -7.38
C ASP A 254 -24.55 18.38 -8.17
N GLU A 255 -24.34 18.38 -9.48
CA GLU A 255 -24.71 17.27 -10.36
C GLU A 255 -23.58 16.21 -10.49
N PHE A 256 -22.49 16.34 -9.74
CA PHE A 256 -21.35 15.42 -9.75
C PHE A 256 -21.79 14.01 -9.32
N PRO A 257 -21.72 12.99 -10.21
CA PRO A 257 -22.18 11.66 -9.87
C PRO A 257 -21.12 11.01 -8.97
N LEU A 258 -21.42 10.86 -7.69
CA LEU A 258 -20.59 10.02 -6.84
C LEU A 258 -20.90 8.54 -7.14
N PRO A 259 -19.87 7.70 -7.34
CA PRO A 259 -20.08 6.31 -7.69
C PRO A 259 -20.74 5.59 -6.51
N ARG A 260 -21.89 4.93 -6.72
CA ARG A 260 -22.59 4.15 -5.67
C ARG A 260 -22.22 2.67 -5.70
N THR A 261 -21.75 2.20 -6.83
CA THR A 261 -21.27 0.85 -7.07
C THR A 261 -20.01 0.89 -7.92
N PHE A 262 -19.24 -0.20 -7.94
CA PHE A 262 -18.07 -0.30 -8.84
C PHE A 262 -18.44 -0.12 -10.32
N ASN A 263 -19.70 -0.36 -10.68
CA ASN A 263 -20.21 -0.20 -12.05
C ASN A 263 -20.55 1.26 -12.42
N ASP A 264 -20.54 2.19 -11.46
CA ASP A 264 -20.92 3.60 -11.67
C ASP A 264 -19.71 4.51 -11.96
N PHE A 265 -18.48 4.03 -11.74
CA PHE A 265 -17.25 4.77 -12.03
C PHE A 265 -17.13 5.28 -13.48
N PRO A 266 -17.58 4.56 -14.53
CA PRO A 266 -17.58 5.09 -15.89
C PRO A 266 -18.38 6.39 -16.04
N ALA A 267 -19.49 6.54 -15.31
CA ALA A 267 -20.29 7.76 -15.33
C ALA A 267 -19.58 8.95 -14.65
N VAL A 268 -18.70 8.69 -13.67
CA VAL A 268 -17.84 9.69 -13.03
C VAL A 268 -16.82 10.24 -14.03
N GLY A 269 -16.18 9.35 -14.80
CA GLY A 269 -15.28 9.73 -15.89
C GLY A 269 -16.01 10.53 -16.98
N GLU A 270 -17.15 10.05 -17.47
CA GLU A 270 -17.98 10.77 -18.45
C GLU A 270 -18.41 12.16 -17.97
N TYR A 271 -18.71 12.30 -16.67
CA TYR A 271 -19.12 13.57 -16.08
C TYR A 271 -17.96 14.53 -15.82
N LEU A 272 -16.80 14.02 -15.37
CA LEU A 272 -15.55 14.79 -15.27
C LEU A 272 -15.15 15.37 -16.63
N MET A 273 -15.42 14.65 -17.71
CA MET A 273 -15.20 15.08 -19.10
C MET A 273 -16.28 16.04 -19.64
N ALA A 274 -17.39 16.24 -18.91
CA ALA A 274 -18.49 17.11 -19.33
C ALA A 274 -18.30 18.58 -18.95
N ILE A 275 -17.44 18.89 -17.96
CA ILE A 275 -17.00 20.26 -17.74
C ILE A 275 -15.95 20.61 -18.80
N ASP A 276 -16.12 21.77 -19.42
CA ASP A 276 -15.12 22.38 -20.30
C ASP A 276 -14.51 23.58 -19.55
N PRO A 277 -13.40 23.40 -18.79
CA PRO A 277 -12.72 24.49 -18.10
C PRO A 277 -12.17 25.53 -19.07
N ILE A 278 -11.93 25.15 -20.34
CA ILE A 278 -11.49 26.07 -21.38
C ILE A 278 -12.61 27.05 -21.69
N GLU A 279 -13.85 26.60 -21.89
CA GLU A 279 -14.98 27.51 -22.12
C GLU A 279 -15.21 28.47 -20.94
N ASN A 280 -14.82 28.08 -19.73
CA ASN A 280 -15.13 28.78 -18.48
C ASN A 280 -14.01 29.73 -18.01
N PHE A 281 -12.73 29.36 -18.14
CA PHE A 281 -11.57 30.18 -17.76
C PHE A 281 -11.07 31.10 -18.90
N THR A 282 -11.32 30.79 -20.18
CA THR A 282 -10.95 31.67 -21.31
C THR A 282 -11.83 32.92 -21.46
N ARG A 283 -12.86 33.05 -20.62
CA ARG A 283 -13.76 34.20 -20.60
C ARG A 283 -13.16 35.41 -19.88
N PHE A 284 -12.11 35.21 -19.08
CA PHE A 284 -11.37 36.27 -18.39
C PHE A 284 -10.22 36.80 -19.26
N GLU A 285 -10.02 38.11 -19.32
CA GLU A 285 -8.92 38.71 -20.09
C GLU A 285 -7.55 38.29 -19.51
N GLY A 286 -6.70 37.61 -20.30
CA GLY A 286 -5.32 37.25 -19.91
C GLY A 286 -5.04 35.75 -19.66
N THR A 287 -6.03 34.85 -19.78
CA THR A 287 -5.92 33.42 -19.42
C THR A 287 -5.44 32.49 -20.55
N GLY A 288 -4.88 33.03 -21.63
CA GLY A 288 -4.47 32.24 -22.81
C GLY A 288 -3.39 31.18 -22.54
N ASP A 289 -2.60 31.34 -21.48
CA ASP A 289 -1.55 30.38 -21.10
C ASP A 289 -2.11 29.18 -20.30
N PHE A 290 -3.20 29.38 -19.53
CA PHE A 290 -3.94 28.31 -18.85
C PHE A 290 -4.69 27.43 -19.87
N GLU A 291 -5.33 28.04 -20.87
CA GLU A 291 -5.95 27.32 -21.99
C GLU A 291 -4.94 26.44 -22.73
N ALA A 292 -3.71 26.91 -22.92
CA ALA A 292 -2.68 26.16 -23.60
C ALA A 292 -2.15 24.98 -22.77
N ALA A 293 -1.98 25.15 -21.46
CA ALA A 293 -1.48 24.11 -20.55
C ALA A 293 -2.53 23.00 -20.30
N TYR A 294 -3.79 23.36 -20.10
CA TYR A 294 -4.88 22.40 -19.89
C TYR A 294 -5.24 21.61 -21.16
N ASN A 295 -5.27 22.27 -22.34
CA ASN A 295 -5.40 21.56 -23.62
C ASN A 295 -4.21 20.63 -23.90
N ALA A 296 -3.02 20.95 -23.37
CA ALA A 296 -1.85 20.08 -23.49
C ALA A 296 -1.94 18.85 -22.56
N LEU A 297 -2.59 18.96 -21.39
CA LEU A 297 -2.84 17.84 -20.47
C LEU A 297 -3.94 16.91 -21.00
N LEU A 298 -5.11 17.43 -21.37
CA LEU A 298 -6.21 16.61 -21.90
C LEU A 298 -5.95 16.05 -23.30
N GLY A 299 -5.10 16.73 -24.09
CA GLY A 299 -4.59 16.25 -25.37
C GLY A 299 -3.21 15.62 -25.27
N SER A 300 -2.78 15.24 -24.06
CA SER A 300 -1.55 14.48 -23.87
C SER A 300 -1.77 13.05 -24.37
N ASP A 301 -0.72 12.46 -24.94
CA ASP A 301 -0.80 11.08 -25.42
C ASP A 301 -1.03 10.12 -24.22
N GLU A 302 -0.61 10.52 -23.01
CA GLU A 302 -0.72 9.80 -21.75
C GLU A 302 -2.17 9.71 -21.21
N TRP A 303 -2.92 10.81 -21.27
CA TRP A 303 -4.33 10.83 -20.84
C TRP A 303 -5.24 10.08 -21.82
N GLU A 304 -5.07 10.29 -23.13
CA GLU A 304 -5.81 9.53 -24.16
C GLU A 304 -5.56 8.01 -24.04
N ALA A 305 -4.32 7.61 -23.74
CA ALA A 305 -3.97 6.21 -23.53
C ALA A 305 -4.61 5.60 -22.26
N MET A 306 -4.75 6.37 -21.18
CA MET A 306 -5.39 5.91 -19.94
C MET A 306 -6.91 5.74 -20.11
N GLU A 307 -7.58 6.66 -20.81
CA GLU A 307 -9.01 6.56 -21.14
C GLU A 307 -9.29 5.31 -22.00
N GLU A 308 -8.52 5.13 -23.08
CA GLU A 308 -8.64 3.95 -23.95
C GLU A 308 -8.38 2.65 -23.18
N ALA A 309 -7.42 2.63 -22.25
CA ALA A 309 -7.12 1.46 -21.44
C ALA A 309 -8.24 1.13 -20.42
N LEU A 310 -8.86 2.13 -19.79
CA LEU A 310 -9.98 1.92 -18.87
C LEU A 310 -11.21 1.38 -19.63
N GLU A 311 -11.53 1.94 -20.79
CA GLU A 311 -12.61 1.43 -21.67
C GLU A 311 -12.32 -0.03 -22.09
N ASN A 312 -11.09 -0.31 -22.52
CA ASN A 312 -10.65 -1.63 -22.91
C ASN A 312 -10.75 -2.66 -21.77
N LEU A 313 -10.43 -2.28 -20.53
CA LEU A 313 -10.58 -3.16 -19.36
C LEU A 313 -12.06 -3.48 -19.07
N ILE A 314 -12.94 -2.49 -19.23
CA ILE A 314 -14.40 -2.64 -19.05
C ILE A 314 -15.00 -3.53 -20.15
N ASP A 315 -14.63 -3.29 -21.40
CA ASP A 315 -15.12 -4.04 -22.56
C ASP A 315 -14.40 -5.37 -22.76
N ASN A 316 -13.43 -5.67 -21.88
CA ASN A 316 -12.63 -6.88 -21.89
C ASN A 316 -11.84 -7.09 -23.19
N VAL A 317 -11.28 -6.01 -23.69
CA VAL A 317 -10.42 -5.92 -24.86
C VAL A 317 -8.99 -5.71 -24.35
N LYS A 318 -8.03 -6.56 -24.74
CA LYS A 318 -6.61 -6.42 -24.36
C LYS A 318 -6.37 -6.11 -22.87
N PRO A 319 -6.89 -6.92 -21.94
CA PRO A 319 -6.88 -6.58 -20.52
C PRO A 319 -5.47 -6.52 -19.90
N PHE A 320 -4.48 -7.26 -20.43
CA PHE A 320 -3.11 -7.23 -19.89
C PHE A 320 -2.43 -5.91 -20.23
N GLU A 321 -2.46 -5.53 -21.51
CA GLU A 321 -1.88 -4.28 -22.00
C GLU A 321 -2.58 -3.08 -21.36
N SER A 322 -3.91 -3.12 -21.25
CA SER A 322 -4.69 -2.05 -20.63
C SER A 322 -4.34 -1.82 -19.16
N PHE A 323 -4.18 -2.90 -18.38
CA PHE A 323 -3.79 -2.78 -16.97
C PHE A 323 -2.40 -2.13 -16.81
N GLN A 324 -1.42 -2.54 -17.62
CA GLN A 324 -0.09 -1.94 -17.57
C GLN A 324 -0.08 -0.49 -18.06
N ILE A 325 -0.88 -0.14 -19.10
CA ILE A 325 -1.05 1.23 -19.57
C ILE A 325 -1.64 2.13 -18.49
N ILE A 326 -2.61 1.64 -17.71
CA ILE A 326 -3.19 2.40 -16.58
C ILE A 326 -2.11 2.69 -15.53
N LEU A 327 -1.38 1.67 -15.07
CA LEU A 327 -0.31 1.86 -14.08
C LEU A 327 0.79 2.80 -14.58
N HIS A 328 1.22 2.63 -15.83
CA HIS A 328 2.22 3.48 -16.48
C HIS A 328 1.77 4.94 -16.54
N ASN A 329 0.56 5.21 -17.04
CA ASN A 329 0.08 6.59 -17.19
C ASN A 329 -0.29 7.26 -15.86
N ILE A 330 -0.78 6.52 -14.86
CA ILE A 330 -0.97 7.06 -13.50
C ILE A 330 0.38 7.51 -12.92
N ALA A 331 1.42 6.68 -13.06
CA ALA A 331 2.76 7.02 -12.61
C ALA A 331 3.34 8.25 -13.33
N LEU A 332 3.17 8.33 -14.66
CA LEU A 332 3.61 9.49 -15.43
C LEU A 332 2.83 10.76 -15.06
N LEU A 333 1.51 10.67 -14.86
CA LEU A 333 0.67 11.81 -14.48
C LEU A 333 0.99 12.33 -13.08
N ALA A 334 1.24 11.44 -12.10
CA ALA A 334 1.54 11.79 -10.72
C ALA A 334 2.85 12.58 -10.55
N VAL A 335 3.80 12.46 -11.49
CA VAL A 335 5.15 13.04 -11.40
C VAL A 335 5.49 13.94 -12.63
N SER A 336 4.55 14.13 -13.56
CA SER A 336 4.77 14.99 -14.73
C SER A 336 4.88 16.46 -14.35
N SER A 337 5.49 17.27 -15.23
CA SER A 337 5.45 18.73 -15.13
C SER A 337 4.06 19.32 -15.40
N HIS A 338 3.00 18.52 -15.37
CA HIS A 338 1.62 18.96 -15.65
C HIS A 338 0.97 19.57 -14.41
N PRO A 339 1.10 18.96 -13.21
CA PRO A 339 0.98 19.67 -11.95
C PRO A 339 1.74 21.00 -11.96
N GLU A 340 3.02 21.01 -12.34
CA GLU A 340 3.85 22.22 -12.40
C GLU A 340 3.41 23.21 -13.47
N ALA A 341 2.91 22.78 -14.63
CA ALA A 341 2.41 23.69 -15.68
C ALA A 341 1.02 24.25 -15.36
N ILE A 342 0.17 23.47 -14.67
CA ILE A 342 -1.10 23.94 -14.09
C ILE A 342 -0.80 24.91 -12.95
N ILE A 343 0.13 24.56 -12.07
CA ILE A 343 0.63 25.43 -11.00
C ILE A 343 1.28 26.67 -11.61
N ASP A 344 2.10 26.60 -12.66
CA ASP A 344 2.72 27.75 -13.33
C ASP A 344 1.68 28.63 -14.04
N GLY A 345 0.65 28.04 -14.65
CA GLY A 345 -0.47 28.77 -15.24
C GLY A 345 -1.34 29.46 -14.18
N LEU A 346 -1.56 28.78 -13.05
CA LEU A 346 -2.25 29.32 -11.88
C LEU A 346 -1.39 30.40 -11.20
N VAL A 347 -0.08 30.18 -11.07
CA VAL A 347 0.92 31.11 -10.53
C VAL A 347 1.05 32.30 -11.45
N ALA A 348 1.03 32.18 -12.78
CA ALA A 348 1.04 33.32 -13.70
C ALA A 348 -0.25 34.16 -13.61
N TYR A 349 -1.40 33.52 -13.44
CA TYR A 349 -2.65 34.20 -13.13
C TYR A 349 -2.60 34.89 -11.75
N LEU A 350 -2.05 34.22 -10.73
CA LEU A 350 -1.88 34.72 -9.36
C LEU A 350 -0.64 35.62 -9.19
N GLN A 351 0.23 35.76 -10.18
CA GLN A 351 1.52 36.44 -10.05
C GLN A 351 1.33 37.93 -9.75
N PRO A 352 0.39 38.65 -10.39
CA PRO A 352 0.06 40.01 -9.98
C PRO A 352 -0.44 40.11 -8.53
N LEU A 353 -1.16 39.09 -8.03
CA LEU A 353 -1.62 38.98 -6.63
C LEU A 353 -0.44 38.79 -5.67
N MET A 354 0.45 37.83 -5.95
CA MET A 354 1.60 37.50 -5.12
C MET A 354 2.68 38.59 -5.11
N GLU A 355 2.89 39.28 -6.23
CA GLU A 355 3.85 40.39 -6.35
C GLU A 355 3.28 41.73 -5.85
N GLY A 356 1.99 41.77 -5.51
CA GLY A 356 1.30 43.00 -5.13
C GLY A 356 1.23 44.04 -6.26
N ASP A 357 1.30 43.60 -7.53
CA ASP A 357 1.30 44.46 -8.71
C ASP A 357 -0.13 44.84 -9.12
N PHE A 358 -0.73 45.71 -8.32
CA PHE A 358 -2.13 46.14 -8.45
C PHE A 358 -2.48 46.68 -9.85
N ASP A 359 -1.51 47.30 -10.55
CA ASP A 359 -1.71 47.92 -11.87
C ASP A 359 -1.87 46.88 -13.00
N ASN A 360 -1.43 45.64 -12.80
CA ASN A 360 -1.49 44.54 -13.79
C ASN A 360 -2.50 43.43 -13.43
N MET A 361 -3.22 43.57 -12.31
CA MET A 361 -4.32 42.67 -11.93
C MET A 361 -5.56 42.88 -12.81
N THR A 362 -6.33 41.81 -13.05
CA THR A 362 -7.67 41.90 -13.64
C THR A 362 -8.65 42.63 -12.69
N PRO A 363 -9.76 43.22 -13.18
CA PRO A 363 -10.76 43.86 -12.33
C PRO A 363 -11.27 42.98 -11.18
N PHE A 364 -11.41 41.67 -11.42
CA PHE A 364 -11.80 40.70 -10.38
C PHE A 364 -10.70 40.48 -9.33
N GLN A 365 -9.43 40.37 -9.74
CA GLN A 365 -8.29 40.26 -8.81
C GLN A 365 -8.09 41.52 -7.98
N GLN A 366 -8.28 42.70 -8.58
CA GLN A 366 -8.27 43.96 -7.85
C GLN A 366 -9.37 44.01 -6.79
N LEU A 367 -10.56 43.49 -7.10
CA LEU A 367 -11.67 43.40 -6.15
C LEU A 367 -11.33 42.48 -4.97
N ILE A 368 -10.77 41.28 -5.23
CA ILE A 368 -10.31 40.34 -4.18
C ILE A 368 -9.27 40.99 -3.27
N VAL A 369 -8.25 41.65 -3.83
CA VAL A 369 -7.22 42.34 -3.03
C VAL A 369 -7.84 43.42 -2.13
N ARG A 370 -8.77 44.22 -2.67
CA ARG A 370 -9.44 45.26 -1.86
C ARG A 370 -10.39 44.68 -0.82
N PHE A 371 -10.95 43.50 -1.05
CA PHE A 371 -11.78 42.79 -0.07
C PHE A 371 -10.92 42.27 1.09
N VAL A 372 -9.77 41.64 0.79
CA VAL A 372 -8.80 41.17 1.80
C VAL A 372 -8.20 42.33 2.60
N GLU A 373 -7.77 43.41 1.95
CA GLU A 373 -7.30 44.64 2.63
C GLU A 373 -8.36 45.22 3.59
N MET A 374 -9.64 45.03 3.29
CA MET A 374 -10.73 45.48 4.13
C MET A 374 -11.02 44.51 5.28
N ALA A 375 -10.82 43.21 5.07
CA ALA A 375 -10.92 42.17 6.10
C ALA A 375 -9.87 42.36 7.21
N GLU A 376 -8.65 42.80 6.85
CA GLU A 376 -7.59 43.19 7.80
C GLU A 376 -7.96 44.37 8.72
N HIS A 377 -9.10 45.01 8.48
CA HIS A 377 -9.61 46.12 9.28
C HIS A 377 -10.93 45.81 10.00
N LEU A 378 -11.33 44.54 10.05
CA LEU A 378 -12.40 44.06 10.91
C LEU A 378 -11.91 44.04 12.36
N GLU A 379 -12.67 44.67 13.25
CA GLU A 379 -12.47 44.60 14.71
C GLU A 379 -13.45 43.57 15.32
N GLU A 380 -13.21 43.13 16.55
CA GLU A 380 -14.10 42.17 17.27
C GLU A 380 -15.56 42.67 17.37
N GLU A 381 -15.78 43.99 17.35
CA GLU A 381 -17.14 44.58 17.35
C GLU A 381 -17.84 44.53 15.97
N ASP A 382 -17.10 44.20 14.91
CA ASP A 382 -17.57 44.12 13.53
C ASP A 382 -18.03 42.72 13.13
N MET A 383 -17.66 41.68 13.89
CA MET A 383 -18.17 40.32 13.73
C MET A 383 -19.15 40.04 14.87
N GLN A 384 -20.44 40.06 14.55
CA GLN A 384 -21.49 39.92 15.56
C GLN A 384 -22.10 38.54 15.45
N ASP A 385 -21.76 37.68 16.41
CA ASP A 385 -22.47 36.44 16.70
C ASP A 385 -23.62 36.76 17.70
N PHE A 386 -24.86 36.61 17.25
CA PHE A 386 -26.08 36.84 18.01
C PHE A 386 -26.67 35.57 18.62
N ASP A 387 -26.28 34.38 18.17
CA ASP A 387 -26.88 33.11 18.58
C ASP A 387 -25.95 32.17 19.39
N GLY A 388 -24.65 32.48 19.41
CA GLY A 388 -23.62 31.90 20.26
C GLY A 388 -22.96 30.65 19.68
N ASP A 389 -23.00 30.47 18.37
CA ASP A 389 -22.37 29.35 17.64
C ASP A 389 -20.92 29.64 17.20
N GLU A 390 -20.37 30.79 17.58
CA GLU A 390 -19.04 31.29 17.21
C GLU A 390 -18.89 31.58 15.70
N ILE A 391 -19.99 31.55 14.94
CA ILE A 391 -20.08 31.95 13.54
C ILE A 391 -20.65 33.38 13.49
N PRO A 392 -20.03 34.32 12.73
CA PRO A 392 -20.56 35.67 12.65
C PRO A 392 -21.91 35.73 11.91
N ASP A 393 -23.01 36.00 12.63
CA ASP A 393 -24.34 36.28 12.04
C ASP A 393 -24.38 37.58 11.20
N ASN A 394 -23.43 38.49 11.43
CA ASN A 394 -23.38 39.79 10.75
C ASN A 394 -21.95 40.34 10.75
N ILE A 395 -21.39 40.60 9.57
CA ILE A 395 -20.03 41.14 9.39
C ILE A 395 -20.13 42.58 8.88
N ILE A 396 -19.76 43.56 9.70
CA ILE A 396 -19.86 44.98 9.35
C ILE A 396 -18.59 45.47 8.67
N TRP A 397 -18.59 45.48 7.33
CA TRP A 397 -17.45 45.92 6.54
C TRP A 397 -17.24 47.45 6.55
N GLN A 398 -16.01 47.91 6.29
CA GLN A 398 -15.71 49.36 6.30
C GLN A 398 -16.51 50.16 5.27
N TYR A 399 -16.86 49.54 4.14
CA TYR A 399 -17.67 50.22 3.12
C TYR A 399 -19.11 50.43 3.58
N GLU A 400 -19.70 49.51 4.34
CA GLU A 400 -21.02 49.69 4.96
C GLU A 400 -21.02 50.79 6.01
N LYS A 401 -19.96 50.86 6.83
CA LYS A 401 -19.75 51.98 7.76
C LYS A 401 -19.70 53.31 7.00
N LEU A 402 -19.06 53.35 5.83
CA LEU A 402 -19.02 54.51 4.95
C LEU A 402 -20.41 54.86 4.38
N MET A 403 -21.21 53.87 4.01
CA MET A 403 -22.60 54.03 3.54
C MET A 403 -23.52 54.59 4.64
N GLN A 404 -23.19 54.36 5.92
CA GLN A 404 -23.91 54.91 7.08
C GLN A 404 -23.51 56.37 7.42
N THR A 405 -22.49 56.93 6.77
CA THR A 405 -22.06 58.34 7.00
C THR A 405 -23.06 59.36 6.47
N THR A 406 -22.87 60.65 6.79
CA THR A 406 -23.76 61.71 6.27
C THR A 406 -23.68 61.81 4.74
N GLU A 407 -22.50 61.55 4.19
CA GLU A 407 -22.20 61.51 2.77
C GLU A 407 -22.81 60.26 2.10
N GLY A 408 -22.61 59.07 2.67
CA GLY A 408 -23.22 57.82 2.19
C GLY A 408 -24.74 57.82 2.25
N GLN A 409 -25.33 58.31 3.34
CA GLN A 409 -26.78 58.47 3.47
C GLN A 409 -27.36 59.50 2.48
N ALA A 410 -26.57 60.50 2.05
CA ALA A 410 -26.99 61.42 1.02
C ALA A 410 -27.00 60.77 -0.38
N TRP A 411 -26.08 59.83 -0.64
CA TRP A 411 -26.07 58.99 -1.83
C TRP A 411 -27.21 57.95 -1.80
N ALA A 412 -27.38 57.21 -0.70
CA ALA A 412 -28.44 56.21 -0.54
C ALA A 412 -29.84 56.82 -0.66
N ALA A 413 -30.09 57.99 -0.05
CA ALA A 413 -31.36 58.71 -0.18
C ALA A 413 -31.62 59.23 -1.61
N LYS A 414 -30.56 59.44 -2.40
CA LYS A 414 -30.66 59.80 -3.81
C LYS A 414 -31.03 58.58 -4.65
N MET A 415 -30.40 57.43 -4.40
CA MET A 415 -30.75 56.16 -5.05
C MET A 415 -32.19 55.75 -4.71
N GLU A 416 -32.59 55.81 -3.44
CA GLU A 416 -33.97 55.49 -2.99
C GLU A 416 -35.04 56.37 -3.66
N SER A 417 -34.71 57.62 -4.01
CA SER A 417 -35.64 58.55 -4.68
C SER A 417 -35.74 58.31 -6.19
N ASP A 418 -34.60 58.08 -6.84
CA ASP A 418 -34.49 58.17 -8.30
C ASP A 418 -34.37 56.79 -8.97
N SER A 419 -33.76 55.82 -8.29
CA SER A 419 -33.49 54.45 -8.75
C SER A 419 -33.44 53.47 -7.56
N PRO A 420 -34.58 53.13 -6.92
CA PRO A 420 -34.63 52.32 -5.69
C PRO A 420 -33.91 50.96 -5.80
N TRP A 421 -34.00 50.33 -6.97
CA TRP A 421 -33.37 49.04 -7.28
C TRP A 421 -31.84 49.01 -7.13
N VAL A 422 -31.17 50.17 -7.15
CA VAL A 422 -29.73 50.25 -6.88
C VAL A 422 -29.44 49.97 -5.41
N ASN A 423 -30.31 50.41 -4.49
CA ASN A 423 -30.17 50.07 -3.07
C ASN A 423 -30.50 48.60 -2.85
N ASP A 424 -31.55 48.07 -3.49
CA ASP A 424 -31.91 46.64 -3.36
C ASP A 424 -30.71 45.73 -3.73
N VAL A 425 -29.97 46.05 -4.80
CA VAL A 425 -28.77 45.28 -5.22
C VAL A 425 -27.56 45.45 -4.30
N PHE A 426 -27.43 46.60 -3.62
CA PHE A 426 -26.43 46.77 -2.57
C PHE A 426 -26.81 46.01 -1.31
N ASP A 427 -28.09 46.02 -0.93
CA ASP A 427 -28.61 45.23 0.19
C ASP A 427 -28.37 43.72 -0.05
N ASP A 428 -28.61 43.21 -1.27
CA ASP A 428 -28.35 41.80 -1.64
C ASP A 428 -26.83 41.48 -1.68
N PHE A 429 -25.97 42.45 -1.97
CA PHE A 429 -24.50 42.29 -1.95
C PHE A 429 -23.94 42.34 -0.52
N ASP A 430 -24.58 43.13 0.35
CA ASP A 430 -24.20 43.30 1.76
C ASP A 430 -24.48 42.01 2.57
N THR A 431 -25.45 41.16 2.20
CA THR A 431 -25.74 39.88 2.91
C THR A 431 -25.12 38.63 2.28
N LEU A 432 -24.65 38.73 1.03
CA LEU A 432 -24.11 37.60 0.28
C LEU A 432 -22.99 36.84 1.01
N PRO A 433 -22.01 37.49 1.69
CA PRO A 433 -20.98 36.77 2.43
C PRO A 433 -21.53 35.97 3.62
N GLU A 434 -22.46 36.54 4.39
CA GLU A 434 -23.12 35.86 5.50
C GLU A 434 -23.94 34.66 5.01
N ASP A 435 -24.76 34.86 3.96
CA ASP A 435 -25.63 33.81 3.40
C ASP A 435 -24.79 32.63 2.86
N ILE A 436 -23.64 32.87 2.21
CA ILE A 436 -22.74 31.81 1.73
C ILE A 436 -22.09 31.03 2.88
N ILE A 437 -21.65 31.71 3.95
CA ILE A 437 -21.05 31.06 5.12
C ILE A 437 -22.09 30.21 5.85
N GLU A 438 -23.32 30.72 6.01
CA GLU A 438 -24.44 29.97 6.60
C GLU A 438 -24.73 28.69 5.80
N HIS A 439 -24.88 28.77 4.47
CA HIS A 439 -25.14 27.60 3.61
C HIS A 439 -24.00 26.56 3.64
N LEU A 440 -22.74 26.99 3.70
CA LEU A 440 -21.58 26.11 3.83
C LEU A 440 -21.56 25.40 5.19
N MET A 441 -21.80 26.14 6.27
CA MET A 441 -21.78 25.62 7.64
C MET A 441 -22.95 24.67 7.91
N ASP A 442 -24.15 25.01 7.45
CA ASP A 442 -25.34 24.14 7.51
C ASP A 442 -25.10 22.80 6.80
N SER A 443 -24.32 22.81 5.72
CA SER A 443 -23.95 21.61 4.97
C SER A 443 -22.90 20.75 5.71
N VAL A 444 -21.82 21.34 6.23
CA VAL A 444 -20.78 20.55 6.92
C VAL A 444 -21.21 20.08 8.31
N GLN A 445 -22.08 20.82 8.99
CA GLN A 445 -22.69 20.41 10.26
C GLN A 445 -23.96 19.56 10.06
N HIS A 446 -24.33 19.25 8.80
CA HIS A 446 -25.54 18.52 8.51
C HIS A 446 -25.49 17.14 9.20
N PRO A 447 -26.54 16.72 9.95
CA PRO A 447 -26.57 15.43 10.66
C PRO A 447 -26.42 14.18 9.78
N VAL A 448 -26.35 14.34 8.46
CA VAL A 448 -26.10 13.23 7.53
C VAL A 448 -24.65 12.74 7.62
N TRP A 449 -23.69 13.63 7.92
CA TRP A 449 -22.27 13.28 8.02
C TRP A 449 -21.95 12.38 9.22
N GLU A 450 -22.73 12.46 10.30
CA GLU A 450 -22.67 11.51 11.42
C GLU A 450 -22.91 10.07 10.93
N GLY A 451 -23.92 9.88 10.06
CA GLY A 451 -24.21 8.57 9.46
C GLY A 451 -23.15 8.08 8.47
N VAL A 452 -22.43 8.99 7.80
CA VAL A 452 -21.29 8.65 6.94
C VAL A 452 -20.09 8.22 7.78
N GLY A 453 -19.77 8.96 8.84
CA GLY A 453 -18.70 8.62 9.79
C GLY A 453 -18.94 7.27 10.46
N GLU A 454 -20.18 6.98 10.89
CA GLU A 454 -20.55 5.64 11.42
C GLU A 454 -20.29 4.52 10.40
N THR A 455 -20.55 4.77 9.11
CA THR A 455 -20.35 3.78 8.04
C THR A 455 -18.87 3.55 7.74
N ILE A 456 -18.04 4.60 7.73
CA ILE A 456 -16.59 4.51 7.53
C ILE A 456 -15.93 3.79 8.72
N THR A 457 -16.31 4.14 9.96
CA THR A 457 -15.80 3.47 11.17
C THR A 457 -16.09 1.98 11.13
N TYR A 458 -17.34 1.60 10.79
CA TYR A 458 -17.71 0.19 10.61
C TYR A 458 -16.88 -0.53 9.54
N PHE A 459 -16.52 0.17 8.44
CA PHE A 459 -15.70 -0.40 7.38
C PHE A 459 -14.25 -0.63 7.82
N VAL A 460 -13.65 0.32 8.55
CA VAL A 460 -12.31 0.19 9.14
C VAL A 460 -12.28 -0.98 10.14
N ASP A 461 -13.26 -1.03 11.06
CA ASP A 461 -13.41 -2.15 11.99
C ASP A 461 -13.54 -3.49 11.26
N TRP A 462 -14.28 -3.52 10.15
CA TRP A 462 -14.43 -4.73 9.34
C TRP A 462 -13.11 -5.13 8.68
N ILE A 463 -12.34 -4.18 8.12
CA ILE A 463 -11.04 -4.43 7.50
C ILE A 463 -10.05 -5.00 8.51
N ASP A 464 -9.94 -4.39 9.69
CA ASP A 464 -8.97 -4.82 10.71
C ASP A 464 -9.23 -6.24 11.20
N ASN A 465 -10.51 -6.63 11.29
CA ASN A 465 -10.86 -8.01 11.60
C ASN A 465 -10.63 -8.95 10.38
N ALA A 466 -10.80 -8.48 9.16
CA ALA A 466 -10.62 -9.26 7.92
C ALA A 466 -9.15 -9.54 7.57
N THR A 467 -8.24 -8.60 7.85
CA THR A 467 -6.80 -8.69 7.57
C THR A 467 -6.03 -9.50 8.63
N GLY A 468 -6.67 -9.79 9.75
CA GLY A 468 -6.13 -10.58 10.85
C GLY A 468 -5.72 -9.71 12.03
N VAL A 469 -5.93 -10.22 13.24
CA VAL A 469 -5.67 -9.47 14.48
C VAL A 469 -4.17 -9.39 14.71
N ASN A 470 -3.51 -8.35 14.19
CA ASN A 470 -2.14 -7.99 14.58
C ASN A 470 -2.20 -6.67 15.37
N ARG A 471 -1.89 -6.74 16.65
CA ARG A 471 -1.95 -5.59 17.56
C ARG A 471 -0.70 -5.53 18.40
N TYR A 472 -0.21 -4.31 18.59
CA TYR A 472 0.91 -4.01 19.46
C TYR A 472 0.48 -2.89 20.40
N MET A 473 0.43 -3.17 21.69
CA MET A 473 -0.10 -2.27 22.71
C MET A 473 0.98 -2.00 23.74
N TYR A 474 1.08 -0.76 24.20
CA TYR A 474 2.07 -0.32 25.18
C TYR A 474 1.39 0.24 26.43
N TRP A 475 2.02 0.06 27.60
CA TRP A 475 1.59 0.66 28.85
C TRP A 475 2.81 1.21 29.63
N PRO A 476 2.76 2.43 30.17
CA PRO A 476 1.67 3.41 30.05
C PRO A 476 1.54 3.95 28.61
N ASN A 477 0.33 4.25 28.14
CA ASN A 477 0.12 4.72 26.78
C ASN A 477 0.75 6.13 26.62
N TYR A 478 1.59 6.29 25.60
CA TYR A 478 2.14 7.58 25.20
C TYR A 478 1.43 7.95 23.89
N ASP A 479 0.25 8.56 23.96
CA ASP A 479 -0.50 8.95 22.76
C ASP A 479 0.28 10.01 21.97
N GLU A 480 0.67 9.67 20.74
CA GLU A 480 1.00 10.61 19.68
C GLU A 480 -0.26 10.84 18.82
N GLY A 481 -0.91 12.00 18.98
CA GLY A 481 -1.85 12.58 18.00
C GLY A 481 -3.33 12.63 18.38
N ASP A 482 -3.87 13.83 18.66
CA ASP A 482 -4.77 14.56 17.74
C ASP A 482 -5.11 15.95 18.35
N ASP A 483 -5.39 16.90 17.49
CA ASP A 483 -5.49 18.33 17.80
C ASP A 483 -6.69 18.67 18.71
N GLY A 484 -6.42 19.33 19.85
CA GLY A 484 -7.42 20.12 20.57
C GLY A 484 -8.16 19.40 21.73
N GLU A 485 -7.84 19.87 22.94
CA GLU A 485 -8.37 19.49 24.26
C GLU A 485 -7.77 18.23 24.91
N PRO A 486 -6.99 18.37 26.01
CA PRO A 486 -6.53 17.23 26.79
C PRO A 486 -7.71 16.56 27.46
N GLY A 487 -8.10 15.40 26.94
CA GLY A 487 -8.98 14.48 27.64
C GLY A 487 -8.33 14.06 28.96
N GLU A 488 -8.86 14.54 30.09
CA GLU A 488 -8.49 14.06 31.42
C GLU A 488 -8.66 12.52 31.52
N THR A 489 -7.58 11.77 31.29
CA THR A 489 -7.42 10.43 31.85
C THR A 489 -6.10 10.32 32.59
N GLN A 490 -6.00 11.03 33.73
CA GLN A 490 -5.12 10.61 34.81
C GLN A 490 -5.50 9.16 35.21
N GLN A 491 -4.80 8.15 34.67
CA GLN A 491 -4.87 6.79 35.19
C GLN A 491 -4.18 6.74 36.55
N SER A 492 -4.94 7.05 37.59
CA SER A 492 -4.59 6.86 38.97
C SER A 492 -4.63 5.36 39.34
N GLY A 493 -3.46 4.73 39.46
CA GLY A 493 -3.28 3.49 40.23
C GLY A 493 -2.35 2.48 39.57
N GLY A 494 -1.38 1.92 40.31
CA GLY A 494 -0.36 0.97 39.84
C GLY A 494 -0.89 -0.41 39.39
N THR A 495 -1.86 -0.44 38.48
CA THR A 495 -2.39 -1.63 37.80
C THR A 495 -2.19 -1.42 36.30
N VAL A 496 -1.47 -2.33 35.65
CA VAL A 496 -1.25 -2.30 34.19
C VAL A 496 -2.55 -2.60 33.47
N TYR A 497 -2.97 -1.71 32.58
CA TYR A 497 -4.21 -1.84 31.82
C TYR A 497 -3.97 -1.41 30.37
N PHE A 498 -4.17 -2.31 29.41
CA PHE A 498 -3.99 -2.00 27.98
C PHE A 498 -5.31 -1.47 27.41
N ASP A 499 -5.39 -0.16 27.16
CA ASP A 499 -6.61 0.51 26.70
C ASP A 499 -6.99 0.14 25.25
N GLU A 500 -5.98 -0.15 24.42
CA GLU A 500 -6.13 -0.57 23.02
C GLU A 500 -6.42 -2.08 22.84
N LEU A 501 -6.72 -2.79 23.94
CA LEU A 501 -7.16 -4.19 23.89
C LEU A 501 -8.63 -4.27 23.48
N TYR A 502 -8.91 -3.85 22.25
CA TYR A 502 -10.26 -3.82 21.67
C TYR A 502 -10.85 -5.22 21.45
N ASP A 503 -12.14 -5.27 21.19
CA ASP A 503 -12.80 -6.53 20.86
C ASP A 503 -12.38 -7.04 19.47
N VAL A 504 -12.48 -8.35 19.25
CA VAL A 504 -12.20 -9.00 17.96
C VAL A 504 -13.48 -9.62 17.43
N SER A 505 -13.84 -9.28 16.20
CA SER A 505 -15.00 -9.85 15.53
C SER A 505 -14.61 -10.99 14.58
N THR A 506 -15.28 -12.12 14.72
CA THR A 506 -15.21 -13.26 13.79
C THR A 506 -16.48 -13.32 12.96
N SER A 507 -16.41 -13.96 11.79
CA SER A 507 -17.49 -14.06 10.81
C SER A 507 -17.82 -15.51 10.44
N PHE A 508 -18.95 -15.73 9.76
CA PHE A 508 -19.26 -17.04 9.15
C PHE A 508 -18.41 -17.36 7.91
N TYR A 509 -17.63 -16.39 7.43
CA TYR A 509 -16.76 -16.51 6.26
C TYR A 509 -15.31 -16.78 6.63
N ASP A 510 -14.99 -16.80 7.92
CA ASP A 510 -13.64 -17.08 8.37
C ASP A 510 -13.27 -18.51 7.95
N PRO A 511 -12.09 -18.71 7.32
CA PRO A 511 -11.66 -20.03 6.85
C PRO A 511 -11.20 -20.93 7.99
N HIS A 512 -10.83 -20.35 9.14
CA HIS A 512 -10.28 -21.05 10.29
C HIS A 512 -10.94 -20.59 11.59
N VAL A 513 -10.86 -21.42 12.63
CA VAL A 513 -11.19 -20.98 13.99
C VAL A 513 -10.21 -19.91 14.44
N LEU A 514 -10.72 -18.86 15.11
CA LEU A 514 -9.89 -17.79 15.63
C LEU A 514 -8.77 -18.34 16.51
N THR A 515 -7.53 -18.15 16.06
CA THR A 515 -6.33 -18.67 16.72
C THR A 515 -5.32 -17.53 16.88
N LEU A 516 -5.19 -17.05 18.12
CA LEU A 516 -4.36 -15.89 18.45
C LEU A 516 -3.13 -16.31 19.26
N GLY A 517 -1.97 -15.89 18.80
CA GLY A 517 -0.74 -15.83 19.57
C GLY A 517 -0.74 -14.57 20.41
N VAL A 518 -0.40 -14.70 21.69
CA VAL A 518 -0.33 -13.57 22.62
C VAL A 518 1.05 -13.56 23.27
N GLU A 519 1.75 -12.45 23.12
CA GLU A 519 3.04 -12.17 23.76
C GLU A 519 2.88 -10.99 24.71
N LEU A 520 3.25 -11.18 25.97
CA LEU A 520 3.33 -10.12 26.97
C LEU A 520 4.80 -9.95 27.38
N LYS A 521 5.29 -8.72 27.33
CA LYS A 521 6.55 -8.31 27.96
C LYS A 521 6.29 -7.25 29.01
N PHE A 522 7.06 -7.26 30.09
CA PHE A 522 7.03 -6.16 31.04
C PHE A 522 8.37 -6.02 31.75
N TRP A 523 8.67 -4.81 32.20
CA TRP A 523 9.87 -4.46 32.94
C TRP A 523 9.54 -3.68 34.22
N GLY A 524 10.48 -3.69 35.17
CA GLY A 524 10.35 -3.02 36.46
C GLY A 524 10.31 -3.96 37.66
N GLY A 525 10.66 -3.44 38.84
CA GLY A 525 10.66 -4.22 40.08
C GLY A 525 11.81 -5.26 40.19
N ASP A 526 11.63 -6.26 41.05
CA ASP A 526 12.62 -7.33 41.28
C ASP A 526 12.29 -8.54 40.40
N GLU A 527 13.11 -8.80 39.36
CA GLU A 527 12.97 -9.94 38.43
C GLU A 527 12.81 -11.29 39.14
N SER A 528 13.37 -11.44 40.36
CA SER A 528 13.22 -12.69 41.13
C SER A 528 11.81 -12.93 41.67
N GLN A 529 10.92 -11.94 41.56
CA GLN A 529 9.53 -11.96 41.99
C GLN A 529 8.55 -12.07 40.82
N TYR A 530 9.05 -12.08 39.58
CA TYR A 530 8.22 -12.26 38.40
C TYR A 530 7.44 -13.59 38.48
N PRO A 531 6.14 -13.57 38.17
CA PRO A 531 5.33 -14.79 38.20
C PRO A 531 5.75 -15.72 37.06
N ASN A 532 5.48 -17.02 37.18
CA ASN A 532 5.78 -17.94 36.08
C ASN A 532 4.76 -17.82 34.93
N SER A 533 3.64 -17.14 35.14
CA SER A 533 2.58 -17.01 34.14
C SER A 533 1.56 -15.91 34.44
N PHE A 534 0.92 -15.37 33.39
CA PHE A 534 -0.24 -14.47 33.48
C PHE A 534 -1.49 -15.08 32.82
N PRO A 535 -2.68 -14.99 33.44
CA PRO A 535 -3.91 -15.49 32.83
C PRO A 535 -4.43 -14.51 31.77
N ILE A 536 -4.91 -15.00 30.64
CA ILE A 536 -5.69 -14.21 29.68
C ILE A 536 -6.88 -15.03 29.18
N SER A 537 -7.99 -14.37 28.90
CA SER A 537 -9.19 -14.99 28.39
C SER A 537 -9.88 -14.12 27.36
N MET A 538 -10.63 -14.75 26.45
CA MET A 538 -11.55 -14.10 25.53
C MET A 538 -12.95 -14.66 25.78
N THR A 539 -13.95 -13.77 25.82
CA THR A 539 -15.34 -14.12 26.08
C THR A 539 -16.24 -13.55 24.99
N ASN A 540 -17.11 -14.39 24.42
CA ASN A 540 -18.04 -13.94 23.40
C ASN A 540 -19.41 -13.53 23.97
N HIS A 541 -20.24 -12.89 23.14
CA HIS A 541 -21.57 -12.41 23.54
C HIS A 541 -22.58 -13.52 23.91
N ILE A 542 -22.32 -14.77 23.52
CA ILE A 542 -23.13 -15.93 23.93
C ILE A 542 -22.70 -16.53 25.29
N GLY A 543 -21.62 -16.01 25.88
CA GLY A 543 -21.13 -16.35 27.23
C GLY A 543 -20.16 -17.52 27.28
N GLU A 544 -19.56 -17.90 26.15
CA GLU A 544 -18.45 -18.84 26.08
C GLU A 544 -17.15 -18.08 26.35
N THR A 545 -16.33 -18.64 27.26
CA THR A 545 -15.06 -18.04 27.68
C THR A 545 -13.94 -19.05 27.45
N ILE A 546 -12.95 -18.64 26.69
CA ILE A 546 -11.72 -19.39 26.43
C ILE A 546 -10.60 -18.71 27.21
N SER A 547 -9.77 -19.50 27.88
CA SER A 547 -8.70 -18.97 28.72
C SER A 547 -7.42 -19.75 28.52
N THR A 548 -6.29 -19.05 28.61
CA THR A 548 -4.95 -19.62 28.57
C THR A 548 -4.07 -18.92 29.60
N ASN A 549 -2.91 -19.51 29.90
CA ASN A 549 -1.89 -18.86 30.72
C ASN A 549 -0.70 -18.53 29.82
N LEU A 550 -0.32 -17.26 29.76
CA LEU A 550 0.92 -16.81 29.15
C LEU A 550 2.07 -17.31 30.01
N MET A 551 2.92 -18.20 29.47
CA MET A 551 4.00 -18.85 30.22
C MET A 551 5.30 -18.09 30.01
N GLN A 552 6.07 -17.91 31.09
CA GLN A 552 7.39 -17.30 31.04
C GLN A 552 8.36 -18.14 30.19
N LYS A 553 9.14 -17.50 29.33
CA LYS A 553 10.23 -18.12 28.56
C LYS A 553 11.45 -18.40 29.46
N ASP A 554 12.07 -19.57 29.28
CA ASP A 554 13.23 -20.00 30.10
C ASP A 554 14.49 -19.14 29.86
N ASP A 555 14.59 -18.51 28.68
CA ASP A 555 15.71 -17.72 28.18
C ASP A 555 15.55 -16.21 28.39
N ASP A 556 14.33 -15.73 28.67
CA ASP A 556 14.03 -14.32 28.93
C ASP A 556 12.95 -14.18 30.02
N PRO A 557 13.30 -13.72 31.24
CA PRO A 557 12.33 -13.59 32.32
C PRO A 557 11.26 -12.52 32.06
N HIS A 558 11.48 -11.61 31.12
CA HIS A 558 10.54 -10.52 30.80
C HIS A 558 9.43 -10.97 29.86
N ARG A 559 9.59 -12.11 29.17
CA ARG A 559 8.74 -12.52 28.04
C ARG A 559 7.82 -13.68 28.39
N TYR A 560 6.52 -13.52 28.08
CA TYR A 560 5.46 -14.49 28.34
C TYR A 560 4.67 -14.75 27.06
N ILE A 561 4.41 -16.02 26.75
CA ILE A 561 3.73 -16.40 25.51
C ILE A 561 2.60 -17.37 25.81
N GLY A 562 1.47 -17.20 25.13
CA GLY A 562 0.36 -18.13 25.15
C GLY A 562 -0.45 -18.11 23.87
N ARG A 563 -1.44 -19.00 23.79
CA ARG A 563 -2.31 -19.16 22.62
C ARG A 563 -3.77 -19.24 23.06
N LEU A 564 -4.62 -18.45 22.42
CA LEU A 564 -6.09 -18.51 22.53
C LEU A 564 -6.65 -19.13 21.26
N VAL A 565 -7.52 -20.14 21.39
CA VAL A 565 -8.10 -20.89 20.25
C VAL A 565 -9.60 -21.01 20.46
N ALA A 566 -10.40 -20.51 19.51
CA ALA A 566 -11.84 -20.68 19.50
C ALA A 566 -12.25 -22.14 19.29
N ASP A 567 -13.34 -22.55 19.93
CA ASP A 567 -13.87 -23.92 19.79
C ASP A 567 -14.60 -24.12 18.44
N ASN A 568 -15.15 -23.06 17.86
CA ASN A 568 -15.97 -23.09 16.64
C ASN A 568 -15.85 -21.79 15.82
N ILE A 569 -16.17 -21.85 14.52
CA ILE A 569 -16.30 -20.67 13.65
C ILE A 569 -17.71 -20.09 13.80
N ILE A 570 -17.82 -18.96 14.49
CA ILE A 570 -19.09 -18.30 14.80
C ILE A 570 -18.98 -16.82 14.48
N ALA A 571 -20.04 -16.22 13.93
CA ALA A 571 -20.10 -14.77 13.83
C ALA A 571 -20.36 -14.17 15.22
N THR A 572 -19.32 -13.59 15.81
CA THR A 572 -19.37 -13.04 17.16
C THR A 572 -18.27 -12.01 17.36
N GLU A 573 -18.48 -11.15 18.34
CA GLU A 573 -17.43 -10.35 18.97
C GLU A 573 -16.85 -11.09 20.18
N TRP A 574 -15.53 -10.99 20.38
CA TRP A 574 -14.74 -11.56 21.46
C TRP A 574 -14.10 -10.45 22.28
N THR A 575 -14.48 -10.35 23.55
CA THR A 575 -13.93 -9.39 24.52
C THR A 575 -12.82 -10.03 25.34
N PHE A 576 -11.70 -9.35 25.51
CA PHE A 576 -10.52 -9.88 26.21
C PHE A 576 -10.45 -9.44 27.69
N SER A 577 -9.91 -10.31 28.55
CA SER A 577 -9.57 -9.96 29.92
C SER A 577 -8.15 -9.40 30.01
N GLN A 578 -7.93 -8.44 30.89
CA GLN A 578 -6.62 -7.83 31.11
C GLN A 578 -5.64 -8.81 31.81
N PRO A 579 -4.47 -9.13 31.22
CA PRO A 579 -3.60 -10.17 31.76
C PRO A 579 -2.88 -9.80 33.06
N MET A 580 -2.69 -8.50 33.31
CA MET A 580 -1.95 -7.99 34.47
C MET A 580 -2.84 -7.33 35.54
N GLU A 581 -4.18 -7.43 35.44
CA GLU A 581 -5.13 -6.79 36.36
C GLU A 581 -4.92 -7.23 37.84
N GLU A 582 -4.54 -8.49 38.06
CA GLU A 582 -4.27 -9.03 39.41
C GLU A 582 -2.80 -8.89 39.85
N TYR A 583 -1.90 -8.39 39.00
CA TYR A 583 -0.50 -8.20 39.34
C TYR A 583 -0.34 -6.99 40.26
N GLN A 584 0.51 -7.12 41.28
CA GLN A 584 0.69 -6.12 42.33
C GLN A 584 2.18 -5.79 42.55
N GLY A 585 3.05 -6.26 41.65
CA GLY A 585 4.46 -5.88 41.64
C GLY A 585 4.64 -4.52 40.98
N ASP A 586 5.79 -3.90 41.24
CA ASP A 586 6.16 -2.65 40.58
C ASP A 586 6.40 -2.94 39.09
N VAL A 587 5.72 -2.22 38.19
CA VAL A 587 5.89 -2.28 36.73
C VAL A 587 6.26 -0.89 36.26
N GLU A 588 7.34 -0.80 35.48
CA GLU A 588 7.81 0.43 34.86
C GLU A 588 7.17 0.61 33.49
N ASN A 589 7.15 -0.45 32.67
CA ASN A 589 6.47 -0.48 31.38
C ASN A 589 6.07 -1.91 31.00
N ALA A 590 5.07 -2.05 30.13
CA ALA A 590 4.60 -3.33 29.61
C ALA A 590 4.16 -3.24 28.14
N GLU A 591 4.34 -4.32 27.40
CA GLU A 591 3.96 -4.48 26.00
C GLU A 591 3.09 -5.73 25.87
N LEU A 592 1.96 -5.61 25.17
CA LEU A 592 1.11 -6.73 24.79
C LEU A 592 1.02 -6.78 23.27
N ARG A 593 1.49 -7.88 22.69
CA ARG A 593 1.36 -8.18 21.26
C ARG A 593 0.38 -9.32 21.05
N MET A 594 -0.53 -9.15 20.10
CA MET A 594 -1.45 -10.19 19.64
C MET A 594 -1.30 -10.37 18.14
N GLU A 595 -1.20 -11.62 17.69
CA GLU A 595 -1.09 -11.95 16.27
C GLU A 595 -1.97 -13.14 15.90
N SER A 596 -2.58 -13.10 14.70
CA SER A 596 -3.24 -14.28 14.14
C SER A 596 -2.19 -15.32 13.75
N LEU A 597 -2.36 -16.57 14.19
CA LEU A 597 -1.48 -17.68 13.83
C LEU A 597 -1.97 -18.47 12.62
N VAL A 598 -3.18 -18.17 12.15
CA VAL A 598 -3.82 -18.72 10.95
C VAL A 598 -3.98 -17.62 9.90
N PRO A 599 -3.99 -17.96 8.59
CA PRO A 599 -4.22 -16.99 7.55
C PRO A 599 -5.53 -16.22 7.74
N SER A 600 -5.51 -14.91 7.49
CA SER A 600 -6.69 -14.06 7.60
C SER A 600 -7.65 -14.23 6.42
N MET A 601 -8.88 -13.71 6.54
CA MET A 601 -9.85 -13.76 5.45
C MET A 601 -9.31 -13.05 4.19
N MET A 602 -8.57 -11.96 4.34
CA MET A 602 -7.95 -11.24 3.22
C MET A 602 -6.80 -12.02 2.58
N GLU A 603 -5.96 -12.68 3.38
CA GLU A 603 -4.88 -13.54 2.87
C GLU A 603 -5.44 -14.76 2.11
N VAL A 604 -6.54 -15.34 2.60
CA VAL A 604 -7.21 -16.45 1.94
C VAL A 604 -7.90 -16.02 0.64
N MET A 605 -8.50 -14.84 0.60
CA MET A 605 -9.15 -14.28 -0.60
C MET A 605 -8.23 -14.27 -1.84
N ALA A 606 -6.92 -14.11 -1.65
CA ALA A 606 -5.94 -14.09 -2.74
C ALA A 606 -5.85 -15.42 -3.53
N TYR A 607 -6.20 -16.55 -2.92
CA TYR A 607 -6.15 -17.85 -3.57
C TYR A 607 -7.49 -18.61 -3.56
N GLU A 608 -8.42 -18.30 -2.65
CA GLU A 608 -9.72 -18.97 -2.51
C GLU A 608 -10.48 -18.97 -3.83
N GLY A 609 -10.57 -17.80 -4.51
CA GLY A 609 -11.28 -17.72 -5.78
C GLY A 609 -10.70 -18.61 -6.88
N MET A 610 -9.40 -18.93 -6.84
CA MET A 610 -8.79 -19.86 -7.78
C MET A 610 -9.00 -21.33 -7.42
N ASP A 611 -9.37 -21.63 -6.18
CA ASP A 611 -9.42 -22.99 -5.68
C ASP A 611 -10.60 -23.79 -6.26
N GLU A 612 -11.77 -23.16 -6.39
CA GLU A 612 -12.94 -23.80 -7.00
C GLU A 612 -13.18 -23.42 -8.46
N GLN A 613 -12.39 -22.51 -9.03
CA GLN A 613 -12.50 -22.11 -10.44
C GLN A 613 -11.66 -22.99 -11.38
N PHE A 614 -12.19 -23.18 -12.60
CA PHE A 614 -11.53 -23.89 -13.69
C PHE A 614 -11.96 -23.35 -15.05
N ILE A 615 -11.08 -23.48 -16.05
CA ILE A 615 -11.33 -23.01 -17.41
C ILE A 615 -11.71 -24.17 -18.31
N VAL A 616 -12.78 -24.01 -19.09
CA VAL A 616 -13.21 -24.97 -20.10
C VAL A 616 -12.94 -24.45 -21.50
N SER A 617 -12.20 -25.22 -22.29
CA SER A 617 -11.95 -24.97 -23.70
C SER A 617 -12.95 -25.71 -24.59
N ALA A 618 -13.77 -24.99 -25.36
CA ALA A 618 -14.77 -25.55 -26.29
C ALA A 618 -14.32 -25.62 -27.75
N ILE A 619 -13.26 -24.88 -28.10
CA ILE A 619 -12.50 -25.00 -29.34
C ILE A 619 -11.02 -25.13 -28.96
N GLY A 620 -10.26 -25.91 -29.73
CA GLY A 620 -8.83 -26.08 -29.45
C GLY A 620 -8.03 -24.88 -29.93
N VAL A 621 -7.03 -24.50 -29.13
CA VAL A 621 -6.09 -23.40 -29.42
C VAL A 621 -4.67 -23.90 -29.17
N LEU A 622 -3.94 -24.23 -30.23
CA LEU A 622 -2.55 -24.68 -30.12
C LEU A 622 -1.58 -23.49 -30.25
N VAL A 623 -0.73 -23.27 -29.25
CA VAL A 623 0.20 -22.14 -29.21
C VAL A 623 1.63 -22.60 -29.44
N ASN A 624 2.26 -22.20 -30.54
CA ASN A 624 3.65 -22.49 -30.84
C ASN A 624 4.55 -21.32 -30.45
N GLN A 625 5.62 -21.59 -29.72
CA GLN A 625 6.77 -20.71 -29.58
C GLN A 625 8.03 -21.54 -29.32
N ASP A 626 9.20 -20.92 -29.47
CA ASP A 626 10.47 -21.56 -29.14
C ASP A 626 10.67 -21.62 -27.61
N GLU A 627 11.12 -22.77 -27.10
CA GLU A 627 11.39 -22.98 -25.66
C GLU A 627 12.49 -22.07 -25.14
N THR A 628 13.56 -21.89 -25.92
CA THR A 628 14.66 -20.98 -25.60
C THR A 628 14.94 -20.10 -26.80
N THR A 629 14.94 -18.78 -26.60
CA THR A 629 15.38 -17.80 -27.58
C THR A 629 16.52 -16.96 -27.01
N SER A 630 17.32 -16.33 -27.87
CA SER A 630 18.29 -15.36 -27.40
C SER A 630 17.60 -14.01 -27.17
N VAL A 631 18.04 -13.27 -26.15
CA VAL A 631 17.63 -11.87 -25.96
C VAL A 631 17.87 -11.08 -27.26
N SER A 632 16.97 -10.15 -27.57
CA SER A 632 16.92 -9.37 -28.82
C SER A 632 16.70 -10.17 -30.10
N SER A 633 16.46 -11.49 -30.03
CA SER A 633 16.07 -12.30 -31.18
C SER A 633 14.55 -12.43 -31.27
N PRO A 634 13.95 -12.41 -32.49
CA PRO A 634 12.50 -12.49 -32.62
C PRO A 634 11.93 -13.79 -32.03
N LEU A 635 11.04 -13.66 -31.05
CA LEU A 635 10.19 -14.73 -30.53
C LEU A 635 8.86 -14.68 -31.29
N THR A 636 8.59 -15.71 -32.08
CA THR A 636 7.34 -15.80 -32.86
C THR A 636 6.36 -16.73 -32.17
N VAL A 637 5.22 -16.19 -31.76
CA VAL A 637 4.10 -16.93 -31.20
C VAL A 637 3.11 -17.21 -32.33
N SER A 638 2.84 -18.48 -32.64
CA SER A 638 1.83 -18.86 -33.65
C SER A 638 0.70 -19.62 -32.99
N ALA A 639 -0.54 -19.21 -33.23
CA ALA A 639 -1.71 -19.90 -32.72
C ALA A 639 -2.47 -20.60 -33.86
N LEU A 640 -2.96 -21.81 -33.60
CA LEU A 640 -3.91 -22.54 -34.44
C LEU A 640 -5.22 -22.72 -33.68
N THR A 641 -6.29 -22.14 -34.20
CA THR A 641 -7.66 -22.36 -33.72
C THR A 641 -8.33 -23.47 -34.53
N TYR A 642 -8.87 -24.47 -33.86
CA TYR A 642 -9.53 -25.61 -34.51
C TYR A 642 -10.71 -26.15 -33.69
N ASP A 643 -11.61 -26.85 -34.37
CA ASP A 643 -12.71 -27.58 -33.75
C ASP A 643 -12.65 -29.07 -34.13
N ALA A 644 -13.69 -29.84 -33.77
CA ALA A 644 -13.79 -31.27 -34.11
C ALA A 644 -13.78 -31.59 -35.62
N TYR A 645 -14.02 -30.61 -36.49
CA TYR A 645 -14.08 -30.74 -37.94
C TYR A 645 -12.82 -30.24 -38.66
N GLY A 646 -11.98 -29.44 -38.00
CA GLY A 646 -10.71 -28.95 -38.53
C GLY A 646 -10.41 -27.51 -38.09
N PRO A 647 -9.51 -26.81 -38.79
CA PRO A 647 -9.22 -25.42 -38.51
C PRO A 647 -10.44 -24.51 -38.66
N VAL A 648 -10.51 -23.47 -37.82
CA VAL A 648 -11.61 -22.51 -37.79
C VAL A 648 -11.14 -21.18 -38.37
N GLU A 649 -11.76 -20.75 -39.47
CA GLU A 649 -11.54 -19.44 -40.13
C GLU A 649 -12.39 -18.35 -39.46
N ASP A 650 -11.89 -17.12 -39.46
CA ASP A 650 -12.55 -15.93 -38.91
C ASP A 650 -12.88 -16.02 -37.40
N ALA A 651 -12.15 -16.84 -36.64
CA ALA A 651 -12.17 -16.78 -35.19
C ALA A 651 -11.37 -15.56 -34.72
N GLU A 652 -11.89 -14.84 -33.73
CA GLU A 652 -11.14 -13.81 -33.03
C GLU A 652 -10.08 -14.50 -32.16
N VAL A 653 -8.81 -14.12 -32.28
CA VAL A 653 -7.69 -14.74 -31.58
C VAL A 653 -6.89 -13.65 -30.88
N ASP A 654 -6.97 -13.64 -29.56
CA ASP A 654 -6.24 -12.72 -28.69
C ASP A 654 -4.96 -13.39 -28.20
N ILE A 655 -3.81 -12.74 -28.41
CA ILE A 655 -2.49 -13.26 -28.04
C ILE A 655 -1.80 -12.26 -27.12
N ALA A 656 -1.52 -12.68 -25.89
CA ALA A 656 -0.73 -11.94 -24.91
C ALA A 656 0.62 -12.64 -24.66
N VAL A 657 1.70 -11.85 -24.58
CA VAL A 657 3.03 -12.34 -24.19
C VAL A 657 3.50 -11.57 -22.94
N LEU A 658 3.72 -12.31 -21.87
CA LEU A 658 4.15 -11.78 -20.56
C LEU A 658 5.61 -12.14 -20.31
N ARG A 659 6.40 -11.20 -19.80
CA ARG A 659 7.78 -11.40 -19.35
C ARG A 659 7.84 -11.46 -17.83
N LEU A 660 8.57 -12.44 -17.32
CA LEU A 660 8.96 -12.59 -15.92
C LEU A 660 10.48 -12.61 -15.81
N SER A 661 11.06 -11.59 -15.18
CA SER A 661 12.51 -11.38 -15.09
C SER A 661 12.91 -11.08 -13.65
N PRO A 662 13.06 -12.11 -12.78
CA PRO A 662 13.37 -11.91 -11.36
C PRO A 662 14.60 -11.05 -11.08
N GLN A 663 15.62 -11.15 -11.93
CA GLN A 663 16.85 -10.35 -11.84
C GLN A 663 16.61 -8.85 -12.08
N ALA A 664 15.57 -8.50 -12.84
CA ALA A 664 15.18 -7.10 -13.03
C ALA A 664 14.58 -6.50 -11.75
N ALA A 665 14.14 -7.30 -10.77
CA ALA A 665 13.68 -6.79 -9.48
C ALA A 665 14.80 -6.08 -8.70
N GLU A 666 16.01 -6.63 -8.71
CA GLU A 666 17.17 -6.06 -8.02
C GLU A 666 17.61 -4.75 -8.67
N ASP A 667 17.69 -4.73 -10.01
CA ASP A 667 18.03 -3.53 -10.78
C ASP A 667 16.95 -2.44 -10.64
N ALA A 668 15.67 -2.84 -10.64
CA ALA A 668 14.54 -1.93 -10.47
C ALA A 668 14.49 -1.35 -9.04
N ALA A 669 14.72 -2.16 -8.01
CA ALA A 669 14.81 -1.67 -6.63
C ALA A 669 16.01 -0.69 -6.45
N ARG A 670 17.16 -1.01 -7.04
CA ARG A 670 18.33 -0.12 -7.03
C ARG A 670 18.08 1.20 -7.78
N SER A 671 17.28 1.18 -8.83
CA SER A 671 16.93 2.38 -9.59
C SER A 671 16.05 3.36 -8.81
N LEU A 672 15.49 2.97 -7.66
CA LEU A 672 14.66 3.83 -6.80
C LEU A 672 15.48 4.52 -5.69
N SER A 673 16.79 4.29 -5.63
CA SER A 673 17.69 4.87 -4.62
C SER A 673 18.97 5.43 -5.25
N PRO A 674 19.54 6.53 -4.72
CA PRO A 674 20.86 7.03 -5.11
C PRO A 674 22.00 6.03 -4.82
N GLU A 675 23.10 6.07 -5.59
CA GLU A 675 24.28 5.19 -5.39
C GLU A 675 25.12 5.53 -4.15
N GLY A 676 24.92 6.72 -3.56
CA GLY A 676 25.76 7.25 -2.48
C GLY A 676 25.00 7.87 -1.32
N ASP A 677 25.75 8.37 -0.36
CA ASP A 677 25.31 8.90 0.93
C ASP A 677 26.00 10.27 1.18
N ILE A 678 25.62 10.99 2.24
CA ILE A 678 26.17 12.28 2.63
C ILE A 678 27.22 12.15 3.74
N GLU A 679 28.44 12.54 3.41
CA GLU A 679 29.50 12.75 4.38
C GLU A 679 29.51 14.21 4.87
N LEU A 680 29.07 14.45 6.10
CA LEU A 680 29.24 15.73 6.78
C LEU A 680 30.60 15.83 7.50
N THR A 681 31.33 16.93 7.29
CA THR A 681 32.62 17.23 7.93
C THR A 681 32.64 18.62 8.54
N ILE A 682 32.95 18.69 9.84
CA ILE A 682 33.12 19.96 10.57
C ILE A 682 34.60 20.31 10.68
N LEU A 683 34.99 21.48 10.17
CA LEU A 683 36.36 22.00 10.29
C LEU A 683 36.45 23.00 11.45
N ALA A 684 36.77 22.48 12.64
CA ALA A 684 36.85 23.26 13.88
C ALA A 684 37.84 24.45 13.83
N SER A 685 38.85 24.43 12.95
CA SER A 685 39.81 25.54 12.81
C SER A 685 39.30 26.74 12.00
N THR A 686 38.24 26.56 11.21
CA THR A 686 37.69 27.56 10.30
C THR A 686 36.20 27.86 10.53
N SER A 687 35.54 27.15 11.44
CA SER A 687 34.09 27.25 11.69
C SER A 687 33.29 27.02 10.41
N GLU A 688 33.66 25.98 9.68
CA GLU A 688 33.12 25.65 8.36
C GLU A 688 32.55 24.23 8.40
N LEU A 689 31.33 24.07 7.89
CA LEU A 689 30.66 22.79 7.70
C LEU A 689 30.69 22.45 6.21
N ARG A 690 30.95 21.19 5.89
CA ARG A 690 30.98 20.69 4.52
C ARG A 690 30.17 19.43 4.42
N GLY A 691 29.24 19.39 3.47
CA GLY A 691 28.61 18.13 3.05
C GLY A 691 29.17 17.67 1.72
N ARG A 692 29.34 16.35 1.61
CA ARG A 692 29.77 15.71 0.37
C ARG A 692 28.91 14.50 0.05
N TYR A 693 28.24 14.53 -1.09
CA TYR A 693 27.62 13.35 -1.67
C TYR A 693 28.69 12.39 -2.22
N THR A 694 28.64 11.12 -1.81
CA THR A 694 29.67 10.14 -2.15
C THR A 694 29.40 9.40 -3.45
N GLY A 695 28.16 9.45 -3.96
CA GLY A 695 27.73 8.77 -5.17
C GLY A 695 28.38 9.33 -6.43
N SER A 696 28.54 8.48 -7.43
CA SER A 696 29.06 8.87 -8.76
C SER A 696 27.99 9.37 -9.72
N ASP A 697 26.74 9.18 -9.34
CA ASP A 697 25.51 9.34 -10.11
C ASP A 697 24.86 10.71 -9.92
N LEU A 698 25.57 11.73 -9.43
CA LEU A 698 25.00 13.08 -9.27
C LEU A 698 24.91 13.82 -10.61
N ASP A 699 23.72 14.33 -10.95
CA ASP A 699 23.53 15.34 -11.99
C ASP A 699 23.46 16.75 -11.39
N GLY A 700 24.28 17.66 -11.90
CA GLY A 700 24.34 19.03 -11.42
C GLY A 700 25.12 19.21 -10.10
N ASP A 701 24.62 20.12 -9.27
CA ASP A 701 25.24 20.53 -8.00
C ASP A 701 24.28 20.16 -6.86
N VAL A 702 24.82 19.67 -5.73
CA VAL A 702 24.00 19.49 -4.51
C VAL A 702 23.65 20.84 -3.88
N SER A 703 22.49 20.94 -3.25
CA SER A 703 22.10 22.05 -2.39
C SER A 703 22.14 21.63 -0.92
N TYR A 704 22.12 22.62 -0.03
CA TYR A 704 22.02 22.38 1.40
C TYR A 704 21.12 23.40 2.07
N GLU A 705 20.52 22.95 3.17
CA GLU A 705 19.76 23.76 4.11
C GLU A 705 20.19 23.39 5.53
N ILE A 706 20.43 24.40 6.35
CA ILE A 706 20.75 24.28 7.76
C ILE A 706 19.64 25.00 8.50
N GLN A 707 18.98 24.30 9.41
CA GLN A 707 17.84 24.84 10.14
C GLN A 707 17.84 24.39 11.60
N GLU A 708 16.86 24.89 12.34
CA GLU A 708 16.66 24.62 13.75
C GLU A 708 16.23 23.15 13.93
N TRP A 709 16.69 22.52 14.99
CA TRP A 709 16.28 21.15 15.30
C TRP A 709 14.78 21.07 15.57
N GLY A 710 14.09 20.07 15.01
CA GLY A 710 12.64 19.91 15.03
C GLY A 710 11.91 20.58 13.86
N THR A 711 12.61 21.16 12.89
CA THR A 711 11.95 21.86 11.77
C THR A 711 11.48 20.88 10.69
N TYR A 712 12.27 19.84 10.41
CA TYR A 712 11.98 18.89 9.32
C TYR A 712 10.68 18.10 9.52
N HIS A 713 10.38 17.68 10.76
CA HIS A 713 9.16 16.94 11.14
C HIS A 713 8.13 17.80 11.90
N ASP A 714 8.31 19.12 11.95
CA ASP A 714 7.43 20.04 12.69
C ASP A 714 7.31 19.75 14.20
N GLU A 715 8.37 19.19 14.82
CA GLU A 715 8.42 18.82 16.23
C GLU A 715 8.70 20.05 17.13
N GLU A 716 7.64 20.58 17.76
CA GLU A 716 7.76 21.74 18.65
C GLU A 716 8.66 21.48 19.87
N GLU A 717 8.62 20.28 20.47
CA GLU A 717 9.46 19.91 21.62
C GLU A 717 10.96 20.07 21.31
N LEU A 718 11.38 19.62 20.12
CA LEU A 718 12.77 19.74 19.67
C LEU A 718 13.16 21.18 19.36
N ARG A 719 12.25 21.97 18.79
CA ARG A 719 12.47 23.39 18.54
C ARG A 719 12.73 24.15 19.85
N GLN A 720 12.04 23.77 20.92
CA GLN A 720 12.20 24.33 22.25
C GLN A 720 13.40 23.76 23.04
N HIS A 721 14.15 22.80 22.48
CA HIS A 721 15.26 22.16 23.19
C HIS A 721 16.31 23.20 23.66
N PRO A 722 16.78 23.15 24.93
CA PRO A 722 17.67 24.17 25.51
C PRO A 722 19.05 24.27 24.84
N GLN A 723 19.42 23.25 24.06
CA GLN A 723 20.66 23.19 23.29
C GLN A 723 20.42 23.28 21.77
N ASN A 724 19.24 23.72 21.31
CA ASN A 724 18.94 23.95 19.90
C ASN A 724 19.73 25.14 19.33
N SER A 725 20.06 25.09 18.04
CA SER A 725 20.65 26.17 17.28
C SER A 725 19.59 26.89 16.45
N TRP A 726 19.34 28.16 16.76
CA TRP A 726 18.46 29.07 16.00
C TRP A 726 19.12 29.59 14.70
N HIS A 727 19.88 28.74 14.01
CA HIS A 727 20.65 29.13 12.84
C HIS A 727 19.99 28.59 11.58
N TYR A 728 19.63 29.52 10.71
CA TYR A 728 19.22 29.24 9.34
C TYR A 728 20.33 29.62 8.35
N ASP A 729 20.65 28.73 7.41
CA ASP A 729 21.49 28.98 6.23
C ASP A 729 21.09 28.05 5.09
N GLU A 730 21.05 28.54 3.86
CA GLU A 730 20.74 27.74 2.68
C GLU A 730 21.68 28.10 1.53
N GLY A 731 21.95 27.15 0.64
CA GLY A 731 22.71 27.47 -0.56
C GLY A 731 22.99 26.31 -1.49
N GLU A 732 23.61 26.64 -2.62
CA GLU A 732 24.05 25.68 -3.63
C GLU A 732 25.54 25.37 -3.47
N GLY A 733 25.87 24.10 -3.66
CA GLY A 733 27.23 23.57 -3.70
C GLY A 733 27.89 23.73 -5.07
N SER A 734 28.94 22.94 -5.28
CA SER A 734 29.61 22.75 -6.56
C SER A 734 29.97 21.28 -6.74
N GLY A 735 29.29 20.64 -7.69
CA GLY A 735 29.22 19.20 -7.87
C GLY A 735 28.69 18.54 -6.61
N SER A 736 29.38 17.49 -6.15
CA SER A 736 29.01 16.75 -4.95
C SER A 736 29.40 17.41 -3.63
N LEU A 737 29.87 18.67 -3.61
CA LEU A 737 30.38 19.31 -2.40
C LEU A 737 29.70 20.67 -2.17
N TRP A 738 29.20 20.90 -0.96
CA TRP A 738 28.81 22.23 -0.48
C TRP A 738 29.63 22.64 0.76
N GLU A 739 29.76 23.95 1.00
CA GLU A 739 30.48 24.51 2.15
C GLU A 739 29.66 25.65 2.78
N ALA A 740 29.40 25.58 4.09
CA ALA A 740 28.67 26.58 4.87
C ALA A 740 29.55 27.17 6.00
N THR A 741 29.32 28.43 6.36
CA THR A 741 30.12 29.15 7.37
C THR A 741 29.33 29.40 8.66
N LEU A 742 29.68 28.69 9.72
CA LEU A 742 28.94 28.64 10.99
C LEU A 742 29.43 29.68 12.03
N GLN A 743 29.81 30.90 11.60
CA GLN A 743 30.57 31.83 12.46
C GLN A 743 29.87 32.18 13.79
N GLY A 744 30.32 31.54 14.87
CA GLY A 744 29.85 31.79 16.25
C GLY A 744 28.56 31.06 16.63
N GLN A 745 28.01 30.24 15.73
CA GLN A 745 26.81 29.44 15.97
C GLN A 745 27.13 28.16 16.76
N LYS A 746 26.21 27.77 17.63
CA LYS A 746 26.32 26.65 18.58
C LYS A 746 24.92 26.11 18.83
N GLY A 747 24.86 24.86 19.25
CA GLY A 747 23.63 24.09 19.43
C GLY A 747 23.56 22.93 18.44
N ILE A 748 22.42 22.25 18.44
CA ILE A 748 22.07 21.18 17.51
C ILE A 748 21.37 21.81 16.32
N ALA A 749 21.71 21.41 15.11
CA ALA A 749 21.08 21.88 13.89
C ALA A 749 20.74 20.69 12.98
N GLU A 750 19.66 20.84 12.23
CA GLU A 750 19.34 19.97 11.10
C GLU A 750 20.09 20.44 9.87
N VAL A 751 20.66 19.49 9.14
CA VAL A 751 21.40 19.73 7.91
C VAL A 751 20.84 18.82 6.84
N THR A 752 20.10 19.41 5.93
CA THR A 752 19.53 18.74 4.77
C THR A 752 20.44 18.96 3.58
N THR A 753 20.84 17.89 2.91
CA THR A 753 21.55 17.96 1.62
C THR A 753 20.68 17.33 0.55
N SER A 754 20.40 18.08 -0.51
CA SER A 754 19.54 17.63 -1.59
C SER A 754 20.24 17.67 -2.94
N GLY A 755 19.77 16.87 -3.87
CA GLY A 755 20.29 16.84 -5.24
C GLY A 755 19.49 15.90 -6.12
N THR A 756 19.91 15.80 -7.38
CA THR A 756 19.27 14.93 -8.37
C THR A 756 20.32 14.00 -8.96
N THR A 757 19.99 12.73 -9.15
CA THR A 757 20.89 11.79 -9.82
C THR A 757 20.83 11.91 -11.35
N ASP A 758 21.81 11.34 -12.06
CA ASP A 758 21.85 11.18 -13.52
C ASP A 758 20.62 10.44 -14.07
N ASN A 759 19.96 9.63 -13.23
CA ASN A 759 18.75 8.89 -13.55
C ASN A 759 17.47 9.66 -13.18
N GLY A 760 17.56 10.86 -12.62
CA GLY A 760 16.41 11.69 -12.26
C GLY A 760 15.78 11.32 -10.92
N ILE A 761 16.51 10.71 -9.99
CA ILE A 761 16.04 10.55 -8.61
C ILE A 761 16.37 11.83 -7.87
N GLU A 762 15.37 12.53 -7.36
CA GLU A 762 15.57 13.59 -6.39
C GLU A 762 15.81 12.95 -5.02
N PHE A 763 16.88 13.35 -4.35
CA PHE A 763 17.20 12.86 -3.03
C PHE A 763 17.34 14.01 -2.04
N SER A 764 17.02 13.72 -0.79
CA SER A 764 17.23 14.60 0.36
C SER A 764 17.70 13.76 1.53
N PHE A 765 18.86 14.11 2.09
CA PHE A 765 19.41 13.50 3.31
C PHE A 765 19.40 14.53 4.42
N MET A 766 18.56 14.33 5.43
CA MET A 766 18.52 15.13 6.64
C MET A 766 19.42 14.49 7.69
N ASN A 767 20.30 15.28 8.30
CA ASN A 767 21.15 14.85 9.42
C ASN A 767 21.08 15.88 10.53
N THR A 768 20.80 15.44 11.75
CA THR A 768 20.94 16.28 12.94
C THR A 768 22.38 16.20 13.45
N ILE A 769 23.02 17.36 13.65
CA ILE A 769 24.43 17.43 14.10
C ILE A 769 24.63 18.49 15.18
N PRO A 770 25.57 18.29 16.13
CA PRO A 770 26.01 19.35 17.02
C PRO A 770 27.03 20.23 16.30
N LEU A 771 26.74 21.54 16.24
CA LEU A 771 27.64 22.52 15.63
C LEU A 771 28.98 22.65 16.41
N PRO A 772 30.07 23.08 15.77
CA PRO A 772 31.37 23.21 16.43
C PRO A 772 31.34 24.13 17.66
N GLY A 773 31.71 23.57 18.81
CA GLY A 773 31.71 24.29 20.09
C GLY A 773 30.40 24.19 20.86
N THR A 774 29.46 23.33 20.42
CA THR A 774 28.34 22.86 21.22
C THR A 774 28.87 22.04 22.41
N PRO A 775 28.48 22.37 23.65
CA PRO A 775 28.80 21.55 24.82
C PRO A 775 28.09 20.19 24.74
N GLY A 776 28.51 19.22 25.56
CA GLY A 776 27.87 17.89 25.60
C GLY A 776 26.37 17.96 25.94
N CYS A 777 25.66 16.87 25.66
CA CYS A 777 24.26 16.75 25.99
C CYS A 777 24.07 16.88 27.50
N ALA A 778 23.28 17.84 27.93
CA ALA A 778 23.09 18.20 29.31
C ALA A 778 21.65 17.92 29.71
N ARG A 779 21.47 16.98 30.64
CA ARG A 779 20.19 16.63 31.24
C ARG A 779 20.21 16.98 32.71
N THR A 780 19.10 17.52 33.20
CA THR A 780 18.89 17.63 34.65
C THR A 780 17.51 17.14 34.98
N TRP A 781 17.33 16.64 36.20
CA TRP A 781 16.02 16.26 36.67
C TRP A 781 15.82 16.64 38.11
N GLY A 782 14.59 16.98 38.46
CA GLY A 782 14.14 17.23 39.83
C GLY A 782 13.31 16.06 40.35
N ASN A 783 13.44 15.75 41.63
CA ASN A 783 12.54 14.83 42.33
C ASN A 783 12.10 15.42 43.67
N GLY A 784 10.80 15.60 43.84
CA GLY A 784 10.20 16.16 45.06
C GLY A 784 8.68 15.96 45.13
N ASP A 785 8.21 15.36 46.21
CA ASP A 785 6.81 15.01 46.49
C ASP A 785 6.04 16.13 47.21
N GLY A 786 6.33 17.38 46.89
CA GLY A 786 5.79 18.53 47.63
C GLY A 786 6.28 18.64 49.09
N SER A 787 7.17 17.75 49.56
CA SER A 787 7.73 17.86 50.90
C SER A 787 8.75 19.00 51.02
N LYS A 788 9.45 19.07 52.17
CA LYS A 788 10.52 20.05 52.33
C LYS A 788 11.85 19.60 51.71
N TRP A 789 11.91 18.39 51.17
CA TRP A 789 13.13 17.81 50.61
C TRP A 789 13.00 17.77 49.10
N VAL A 790 13.95 18.39 48.41
CA VAL A 790 14.01 18.40 46.95
C VAL A 790 15.37 17.87 46.51
N ASN A 791 15.37 16.97 45.53
CA ASN A 791 16.57 16.47 44.90
C ASN A 791 16.69 17.04 43.48
N ILE A 792 17.91 17.36 43.08
CA ILE A 792 18.26 17.75 41.71
C ILE A 792 19.41 16.86 41.27
N GLY A 793 19.18 16.13 40.18
CA GLY A 793 20.17 15.34 39.47
C GLY A 793 20.62 16.02 38.17
N TRP A 794 21.79 15.60 37.69
CA TRP A 794 22.35 16.04 36.41
C TRP A 794 23.09 14.90 35.73
N GLU A 795 23.06 14.94 34.39
CA GLU A 795 23.86 14.13 33.49
C GLU A 795 24.45 15.02 32.39
N TYR A 796 25.70 14.77 32.02
CA TYR A 796 26.42 15.49 30.99
C TYR A 796 27.13 14.49 30.05
N ALA A 797 26.40 14.04 29.03
CA ALA A 797 26.75 12.97 28.10
C ALA A 797 27.26 13.50 26.75
N ASN A 798 27.74 12.59 25.89
CA ASN A 798 27.97 12.90 24.48
C ASN A 798 26.63 12.93 23.74
N PHE A 799 26.56 13.65 22.63
CA PHE A 799 25.51 13.40 21.64
C PHE A 799 25.90 12.17 20.81
N ASP A 800 24.91 11.37 20.44
CA ASP A 800 25.09 10.13 19.69
C ASP A 800 24.04 9.97 18.59
N SER A 801 24.44 9.30 17.51
CA SER A 801 23.56 8.79 16.46
C SER A 801 23.89 7.30 16.23
N GLU A 802 23.14 6.64 15.34
CA GLU A 802 23.26 5.20 15.08
C GLU A 802 24.69 4.70 14.89
N ASP A 803 25.53 5.48 14.19
CA ASP A 803 26.90 5.10 13.85
C ASP A 803 28.01 5.99 14.44
N LYS A 804 27.66 7.09 15.13
CA LYS A 804 28.64 8.13 15.52
C LYS A 804 28.41 8.70 16.92
N TRP A 805 29.51 8.95 17.63
CA TRP A 805 29.52 9.73 18.87
C TRP A 805 30.23 11.06 18.64
N TYR A 806 29.65 12.13 19.15
CA TYR A 806 30.22 13.47 19.05
C TYR A 806 30.99 13.80 20.33
N ASP A 807 32.27 14.15 20.17
CA ASP A 807 33.14 14.49 21.30
C ASP A 807 32.64 15.75 22.02
N LYS A 808 32.38 15.64 23.34
CA LYS A 808 32.05 16.78 24.20
C LYS A 808 33.27 17.43 24.85
N THR A 809 33.13 18.69 25.23
CA THR A 809 34.05 19.37 26.16
C THR A 809 33.91 18.83 27.58
N ASP A 810 35.00 18.69 28.32
CA ASP A 810 34.96 18.23 29.72
C ASP A 810 34.13 19.17 30.62
N LEU A 811 33.48 18.60 31.64
CA LEU A 811 32.71 19.36 32.64
C LEU A 811 33.65 20.04 33.65
N ASP A 812 33.49 21.35 33.90
CA ASP A 812 34.29 22.09 34.88
C ASP A 812 33.57 22.21 36.23
N SER A 813 32.30 22.64 36.23
CA SER A 813 31.52 22.78 37.47
C SER A 813 30.01 22.67 37.25
N ILE A 814 29.30 22.36 38.34
CA ILE A 814 27.83 22.44 38.43
C ILE A 814 27.49 23.42 39.55
N LYS A 815 26.52 24.31 39.31
CA LYS A 815 25.98 25.22 40.34
C LYS A 815 24.47 25.10 40.40
N ILE A 816 23.92 25.07 41.60
CA ILE A 816 22.47 25.03 41.85
C ILE A 816 22.12 26.17 42.81
N ASP A 817 21.29 27.10 42.37
CA ASP A 817 20.63 28.09 43.23
C ASP A 817 19.24 27.56 43.58
N TRP A 818 18.91 27.45 44.86
CA TRP A 818 17.65 26.84 45.31
C TRP A 818 16.50 27.86 45.44
N GLY A 819 16.70 29.13 45.07
CA GLY A 819 15.64 30.14 45.06
C GLY A 819 15.26 30.70 46.44
N ASP A 820 15.73 30.10 47.53
CA ASP A 820 15.58 30.60 48.91
C ASP A 820 16.76 31.45 49.40
N GLY A 821 17.71 31.73 48.50
CA GLY A 821 18.97 32.43 48.77
C GLY A 821 20.11 31.51 49.24
N SER A 822 19.93 30.19 49.15
CA SER A 822 21.00 29.21 49.31
C SER A 822 21.49 28.66 47.97
N ASP A 823 22.80 28.39 47.92
CA ASP A 823 23.52 27.91 46.74
C ASP A 823 24.33 26.64 47.05
N TRP A 824 24.43 25.77 46.04
CA TRP A 824 25.26 24.58 46.04
C TRP A 824 26.14 24.55 44.79
N TRP A 825 27.39 24.10 44.91
CA TRP A 825 28.26 23.94 43.75
C TRP A 825 29.31 22.85 43.95
N VAL A 826 29.79 22.29 42.84
CA VAL A 826 30.93 21.37 42.77
C VAL A 826 31.91 21.83 41.69
N ASP A 827 33.21 21.91 42.03
CA ASP A 827 34.28 22.42 41.15
C ASP A 827 35.26 21.29 40.76
N SER A 828 35.72 21.22 39.50
CA SER A 828 36.89 20.45 38.98
C SER A 828 37.03 18.95 39.33
N GLU A 829 36.06 18.39 40.06
CA GLU A 829 35.86 16.97 40.39
C GLU A 829 34.37 16.58 40.18
N ALA A 830 33.61 17.39 39.44
CA ALA A 830 32.23 17.09 39.09
C ALA A 830 32.21 15.85 38.19
N ASN A 831 31.50 14.80 38.60
CA ASN A 831 31.23 13.69 37.70
C ASN A 831 30.23 14.14 36.63
N ASP A 832 30.33 13.55 35.45
CA ASP A 832 29.35 13.68 34.36
C ASP A 832 27.95 13.22 34.77
N TYR A 833 27.80 12.57 35.93
CA TYR A 833 26.53 12.18 36.52
C TYR A 833 26.56 12.43 38.03
N GLY A 834 25.49 13.01 38.57
CA GLY A 834 25.36 13.19 40.02
C GLY A 834 23.99 13.68 40.46
N GLU A 835 23.80 13.71 41.79
CA GLU A 835 22.58 14.16 42.43
C GLU A 835 22.92 14.85 43.75
N THR A 836 22.16 15.88 44.09
CA THR A 836 22.23 16.56 45.39
C THR A 836 20.84 16.89 45.90
N ASN A 837 20.73 17.20 47.20
CA ASN A 837 19.46 17.52 47.84
C ASN A 837 19.52 18.81 48.64
N HIS A 838 18.34 19.40 48.85
CA HIS A 838 18.11 20.58 49.66
C HIS A 838 16.90 20.43 50.57
N GLU A 839 16.96 21.08 51.73
CA GLU A 839 15.87 21.12 52.70
C GLU A 839 15.33 22.55 52.84
N TYR A 840 14.10 22.78 52.37
CA TYR A 840 13.41 24.06 52.57
C TYR A 840 12.90 24.21 54.02
N PRO A 841 12.83 25.44 54.56
CA PRO A 841 12.21 25.69 55.86
C PRO A 841 10.74 25.28 55.89
N ASP A 842 10.26 24.77 57.03
CA ASP A 842 8.83 24.43 57.19
C ASP A 842 7.94 25.65 56.88
N SER A 843 7.03 25.52 55.91
CA SER A 843 6.02 26.54 55.58
C SER A 843 4.81 26.48 56.52
N GLU A 844 4.26 27.66 56.88
CA GLU A 844 2.99 27.76 57.61
C GLU A 844 1.75 27.76 56.68
N THR A 845 1.92 28.08 55.40
CA THR A 845 0.83 28.30 54.41
C THR A 845 0.83 27.33 53.23
N GLY A 846 2.00 26.81 52.83
CA GLY A 846 2.16 25.94 51.66
C GLY A 846 2.03 26.65 50.31
N GLU A 847 2.23 27.97 50.29
CA GLU A 847 2.04 28.81 49.09
C GLU A 847 3.36 29.38 48.57
N GLU A 848 4.50 29.10 49.22
CA GLU A 848 5.81 29.56 48.76
C GLU A 848 6.29 28.75 47.55
N GLU A 849 6.66 29.48 46.51
CA GLU A 849 7.29 28.99 45.28
C GLU A 849 8.78 29.32 45.29
N TYR A 850 9.59 28.37 44.85
CA TYR A 850 11.04 28.45 44.79
C TYR A 850 11.48 28.19 43.34
N GLU A 851 12.15 29.18 42.75
CA GLU A 851 12.77 29.05 41.43
C GLU A 851 14.18 28.48 41.60
N ILE A 852 14.37 27.23 41.21
CA ILE A 852 15.63 26.50 41.29
C ILE A 852 16.36 26.68 39.95
N GLN A 853 17.58 27.20 39.98
CA GLN A 853 18.43 27.35 38.82
C GLN A 853 19.55 26.31 38.86
N VAL A 854 19.69 25.51 37.80
CA VAL A 854 20.80 24.56 37.63
C VAL A 854 21.69 25.02 36.49
N GLN A 855 22.96 25.26 36.76
CA GLN A 855 23.96 25.68 35.78
C GLN A 855 25.01 24.60 35.59
N ILE A 856 25.08 24.05 34.37
CA ILE A 856 26.11 23.12 33.92
C ILE A 856 27.18 23.93 33.20
N ILE A 857 28.41 23.91 33.72
CA ILE A 857 29.51 24.77 33.26
C ILE A 857 30.64 23.89 32.70
N PRO A 858 30.77 23.80 31.37
CA PRO A 858 31.87 23.12 30.69
C PRO A 858 33.21 23.90 30.79
N GLU A 859 34.34 23.20 30.62
CA GLU A 859 35.67 23.81 30.62
C GLU A 859 35.82 24.82 29.45
N GLY A 860 36.13 26.08 29.75
CA GLY A 860 36.29 27.15 28.75
C GLY A 860 35.33 28.34 28.88
N ASP A 861 34.44 28.33 29.88
CA ASP A 861 33.68 29.44 30.49
C ASP A 861 32.67 30.23 29.61
N ASP A 862 32.60 30.00 28.29
CA ASP A 862 31.70 30.77 27.40
C ASP A 862 30.34 30.08 27.09
N ASN A 863 30.06 28.87 27.59
CA ASN A 863 28.87 28.06 27.23
C ASN A 863 28.19 27.38 28.45
N THR A 864 27.72 28.16 29.42
CA THR A 864 26.96 27.59 30.55
C THR A 864 25.55 27.21 30.10
N ILE A 865 25.18 25.93 30.24
CA ILE A 865 23.79 25.48 30.07
C ILE A 865 23.05 25.76 31.38
N THR A 866 21.86 26.38 31.29
CA THR A 866 21.06 26.73 32.47
C THR A 866 19.68 26.14 32.34
N HIS A 867 19.30 25.29 33.29
CA HIS A 867 17.94 24.78 33.43
C HIS A 867 17.27 25.42 34.64
N TRP A 868 15.94 25.55 34.55
CA TRP A 868 15.12 26.17 35.58
C TRP A 868 14.03 25.20 36.01
N TYR A 869 13.73 25.20 37.30
CA TYR A 869 12.61 24.47 37.86
C TYR A 869 11.84 25.38 38.81
N THR A 870 10.53 25.31 38.79
CA THR A 870 9.70 25.94 39.82
C THR A 870 9.19 24.86 40.77
N TYR A 871 9.47 25.02 42.05
CA TYR A 871 9.05 24.09 43.10
C TYR A 871 8.13 24.77 44.12
N LYS A 872 7.00 24.14 44.44
CA LYS A 872 6.03 24.64 45.40
C LYS A 872 5.76 23.64 46.51
N MET A 873 5.83 24.12 47.74
CA MET A 873 5.67 23.27 48.92
C MET A 873 4.22 22.75 49.03
N ASN A 874 4.04 21.44 49.24
CA ASN A 874 2.80 20.65 49.22
C ASN A 874 2.17 20.42 47.84
N HIS A 875 2.82 20.87 46.76
CA HIS A 875 2.32 20.77 45.39
C HIS A 875 3.34 20.15 44.42
N GLY A 876 4.64 20.24 44.71
CA GLY A 876 5.70 19.62 43.90
C GLY A 876 6.25 20.54 42.81
N PHE A 877 6.70 19.96 41.69
CA PHE A 877 7.27 20.71 40.56
C PHE A 877 6.18 21.17 39.58
N GLN A 878 6.44 22.29 38.90
CA GLN A 878 5.61 22.83 37.81
C GLN A 878 6.02 22.20 36.46
N HIS A 879 5.05 21.87 35.60
CA HIS A 879 5.29 21.23 34.29
C HIS A 879 4.87 22.11 33.08
N ASP A 880 3.89 23.02 33.20
CA ASP A 880 3.41 23.86 32.06
C ASP A 880 3.80 25.34 32.13
N GLU A 881 3.97 25.97 30.95
CA GLU A 881 4.22 27.42 30.78
C GLU A 881 3.02 28.30 31.22
N ASP A 882 1.80 27.76 31.24
CA ASP A 882 0.57 28.49 31.61
C ASP A 882 0.32 28.60 33.14
N GLY A 883 1.12 27.93 33.97
CA GLY A 883 1.21 28.21 35.42
C GLY A 883 0.16 27.55 36.33
N GLU A 884 -0.73 26.71 35.82
CA GLU A 884 -1.87 26.18 36.60
C GLU A 884 -1.70 24.71 37.09
N GLU A 885 -0.78 23.91 36.52
CA GLU A 885 -0.58 22.50 36.90
C GLU A 885 0.69 22.22 37.73
N TRP A 886 0.52 21.43 38.81
CA TRP A 886 1.57 21.07 39.79
C TRP A 886 1.44 19.59 40.18
N TYR A 887 2.53 18.82 40.16
CA TYR A 887 2.54 17.40 40.51
C TYR A 887 3.60 17.02 41.57
N ASP A 888 3.26 16.07 42.44
CA ASP A 888 4.20 15.42 43.37
C ASP A 888 5.00 14.33 42.62
N GLY A 889 6.25 14.60 42.25
CA GLY A 889 7.01 13.63 41.44
C GLY A 889 8.36 14.09 40.87
N TRP A 890 8.63 13.62 39.66
CA TRP A 890 9.87 13.81 38.89
C TRP A 890 9.64 14.76 37.71
N VAL A 891 10.62 15.59 37.38
CA VAL A 891 10.61 16.52 36.23
C VAL A 891 11.98 16.50 35.56
N GLU A 892 12.05 16.59 34.23
CA GLU A 892 13.31 16.60 33.48
C GLU A 892 13.46 17.86 32.61
N ASN A 893 14.69 18.26 32.33
CA ASN A 893 15.05 19.26 31.33
C ASN A 893 16.25 18.77 30.50
N GLY A 894 16.21 18.96 29.18
CA GLY A 894 17.27 18.60 28.22
C GLY A 894 17.15 17.20 27.57
N GLY A 895 15.92 16.66 27.48
CA GLY A 895 15.60 15.24 27.33
C GLY A 895 16.18 14.42 26.16
N ARG A 896 16.67 14.98 25.05
CA ARG A 896 17.11 14.16 23.87
C ARG A 896 18.60 14.35 23.55
N CYS A 897 19.38 13.27 23.70
CA CYS A 897 20.79 13.21 23.30
C CYS A 897 21.02 12.44 21.99
N TRP A 898 19.97 11.76 21.50
CA TRP A 898 20.00 11.01 20.26
C TRP A 898 19.78 11.95 19.06
N LEU A 899 20.62 11.78 18.06
CA LEU A 899 20.63 12.54 16.82
C LEU A 899 20.19 11.62 15.68
N GLU A 900 19.21 12.08 14.93
CA GLU A 900 18.56 11.38 13.83
C GLU A 900 19.14 11.76 12.47
N ASN A 901 18.96 10.83 11.56
CA ASN A 901 19.16 10.98 10.14
C ASN A 901 17.91 10.46 9.43
N ASP A 902 17.49 11.14 8.38
CA ASP A 902 16.37 10.73 7.54
C ASP A 902 16.75 10.86 6.06
N GLU A 903 16.19 9.99 5.23
CA GLU A 903 16.49 9.88 3.81
C GLU A 903 15.19 9.83 3.01
N ASN A 904 15.04 10.75 2.07
CA ASN A 904 13.89 10.80 1.18
C ASN A 904 14.35 10.73 -0.28
N PHE A 905 13.76 9.82 -1.05
CA PHE A 905 14.05 9.61 -2.46
C PHE A 905 12.75 9.69 -3.27
N ILE A 906 12.71 10.63 -4.21
CA ILE A 906 11.58 10.84 -5.11
C ILE A 906 12.03 10.49 -6.53
N PRO A 907 11.57 9.35 -7.10
CA PRO A 907 11.95 8.94 -8.45
C PRO A 907 11.25 9.79 -9.51
N SER A 908 11.95 10.13 -10.60
CA SER A 908 11.35 10.78 -11.78
C SER A 908 10.33 9.88 -12.50
N PRO A 909 9.45 10.46 -13.36
CA PRO A 909 8.55 9.68 -14.20
C PRO A 909 9.28 8.61 -15.04
N GLN A 910 10.50 8.91 -15.49
CA GLN A 910 11.30 8.00 -16.30
C GLN A 910 11.80 6.78 -15.51
N VAL A 911 12.11 6.95 -14.22
CA VAL A 911 12.50 5.85 -13.33
C VAL A 911 11.31 4.93 -13.05
N ILE A 912 10.14 5.52 -12.75
CA ILE A 912 8.92 4.74 -12.49
C ILE A 912 8.44 4.02 -13.76
N ASP A 913 8.52 4.69 -14.92
CA ASP A 913 8.24 4.06 -16.22
C ASP A 913 9.17 2.87 -16.48
N SER A 914 10.48 3.04 -16.27
CA SER A 914 11.44 1.94 -16.41
C SER A 914 11.17 0.80 -15.41
N PHE A 915 10.69 1.11 -14.20
CA PHE A 915 10.24 0.07 -13.26
C PHE A 915 9.04 -0.73 -13.79
N ILE A 916 8.06 -0.07 -14.42
CA ILE A 916 6.84 -0.71 -14.94
C ILE A 916 7.11 -1.46 -16.25
N THR A 917 8.03 -1.00 -17.08
CA THR A 917 8.33 -1.56 -18.42
C THR A 917 9.52 -2.52 -18.41
N ASP A 918 10.57 -2.22 -17.64
CA ASP A 918 11.79 -3.02 -17.52
C ASP A 918 11.91 -3.78 -16.20
N GLY A 919 10.93 -3.66 -15.29
CA GLY A 919 10.90 -4.36 -14.02
C GLY A 919 10.64 -5.87 -14.11
N PRO A 920 10.42 -6.52 -12.95
CA PRO A 920 10.35 -7.99 -12.87
C PRO A 920 9.17 -8.62 -13.60
N PHE A 921 8.14 -7.83 -13.92
CA PHE A 921 6.97 -8.23 -14.70
C PHE A 921 6.71 -7.20 -15.80
N GLU A 922 6.40 -7.66 -17.01
CA GLU A 922 6.00 -6.79 -18.13
C GLU A 922 5.02 -7.53 -19.06
N VAL A 923 3.97 -6.86 -19.52
CA VAL A 923 3.18 -7.28 -20.68
C VAL A 923 3.91 -6.79 -21.93
N MET A 924 4.77 -7.64 -22.49
CA MET A 924 5.58 -7.30 -23.67
C MET A 924 4.71 -6.82 -24.83
N LYS A 925 3.56 -7.49 -25.04
CA LYS A 925 2.62 -7.16 -26.11
C LYS A 925 1.32 -7.98 -26.01
N GLU A 926 0.20 -7.37 -26.40
CA GLU A 926 -1.11 -8.03 -26.58
C GLU A 926 -1.79 -7.58 -27.89
N GLU A 927 -2.24 -8.52 -28.72
CA GLU A 927 -2.95 -8.17 -29.97
C GLU A 927 -4.07 -9.16 -30.31
N ILE A 928 -5.20 -8.61 -30.77
CA ILE A 928 -6.35 -9.35 -31.28
C ILE A 928 -6.25 -9.48 -32.80
N TYR A 929 -6.30 -10.71 -33.28
CA TYR A 929 -6.27 -11.07 -34.70
C TYR A 929 -7.55 -11.80 -35.12
N SER A 930 -7.69 -12.05 -36.43
CA SER A 930 -8.64 -13.02 -36.95
C SER A 930 -7.88 -14.19 -37.56
N SER A 931 -8.30 -15.42 -37.25
CA SER A 931 -7.70 -16.64 -37.81
C SER A 931 -7.94 -16.73 -39.32
N ASP A 932 -6.92 -17.19 -40.06
CA ASP A 932 -7.02 -17.38 -41.50
C ASP A 932 -7.77 -18.67 -41.90
N ALA A 933 -7.82 -18.96 -43.21
CA ALA A 933 -8.48 -20.16 -43.74
C ALA A 933 -7.87 -21.49 -43.27
N ASP A 934 -6.65 -21.47 -42.75
CA ASP A 934 -5.97 -22.62 -42.13
C ASP A 934 -6.07 -22.57 -40.59
N GLY A 935 -6.88 -21.66 -40.03
CA GLY A 935 -7.10 -21.43 -38.60
C GLY A 935 -5.93 -20.78 -37.88
N MET A 936 -4.95 -20.26 -38.62
CA MET A 936 -3.69 -19.78 -38.07
C MET A 936 -3.71 -18.27 -37.83
N THR A 937 -2.97 -17.85 -36.81
CA THR A 937 -2.50 -16.47 -36.63
C THR A 937 -1.09 -16.50 -36.04
N SER A 938 -0.36 -15.38 -36.12
CA SER A 938 0.96 -15.28 -35.55
C SER A 938 1.29 -13.87 -35.12
N MET A 939 2.00 -13.78 -34.01
CA MET A 939 2.52 -12.57 -33.40
C MET A 939 4.03 -12.70 -33.24
N THR A 940 4.74 -11.59 -33.24
CA THR A 940 6.19 -11.58 -33.00
C THR A 940 6.52 -10.50 -32.00
N VAL A 941 7.29 -10.87 -30.99
CA VAL A 941 7.88 -9.97 -29.99
C VAL A 941 9.40 -10.14 -30.01
N ASN A 942 10.13 -9.12 -29.55
CA ASN A 942 11.58 -9.21 -29.40
C ASN A 942 11.91 -9.09 -27.90
N PRO A 943 12.22 -10.18 -27.20
CA PRO A 943 12.64 -10.16 -25.80
C PRO A 943 13.72 -9.10 -25.55
N SER A 944 13.43 -8.11 -24.71
CA SER A 944 14.34 -7.03 -24.31
C SER A 944 15.31 -7.49 -23.23
N LEU A 945 14.84 -8.32 -22.29
CA LEU A 945 15.60 -8.82 -21.14
C LEU A 945 15.60 -10.36 -21.08
N PRO A 946 16.57 -10.98 -20.38
CA PRO A 946 16.47 -12.39 -20.03
C PRO A 946 15.26 -12.61 -19.12
N GLY A 947 14.58 -13.75 -19.23
CA GLY A 947 13.40 -14.03 -18.41
C GLY A 947 12.57 -15.19 -18.95
N ALA A 948 11.54 -15.57 -18.20
CA ALA A 948 10.50 -16.47 -18.68
C ALA A 948 9.46 -15.66 -19.48
N TYR A 949 9.08 -16.18 -20.64
CA TYR A 949 8.11 -15.60 -21.56
C TYR A 949 6.89 -16.52 -21.64
N VAL A 950 5.79 -16.07 -21.07
CA VAL A 950 4.51 -16.80 -21.04
C VAL A 950 3.64 -16.27 -22.16
N SER A 951 3.28 -17.14 -23.11
CA SER A 951 2.34 -16.81 -24.17
C SER A 951 0.99 -17.40 -23.86
N ILE A 952 -0.03 -16.56 -23.78
CA ILE A 952 -1.42 -16.95 -23.54
C ILE A 952 -2.22 -16.58 -24.78
N VAL A 953 -3.05 -17.50 -25.27
CA VAL A 953 -3.90 -17.28 -26.43
C VAL A 953 -5.32 -17.65 -26.12
N GLN A 954 -6.24 -16.71 -26.30
CA GLN A 954 -7.67 -16.94 -26.24
C GLN A 954 -8.26 -16.87 -27.65
N SER A 955 -9.16 -17.79 -27.99
CA SER A 955 -9.92 -17.70 -29.23
C SER A 955 -11.42 -17.72 -29.00
N LYS A 956 -12.13 -16.86 -29.72
CA LYS A 956 -13.60 -16.77 -29.74
C LYS A 956 -14.12 -17.01 -31.15
N TYR A 957 -15.07 -17.92 -31.30
CA TYR A 957 -15.73 -18.19 -32.58
C TYR A 957 -17.26 -18.16 -32.44
N THR A 958 -17.90 -17.24 -33.17
CA THR A 958 -19.37 -17.12 -33.18
C THR A 958 -19.97 -17.98 -34.29
N ARG A 959 -20.77 -18.97 -33.91
CA ARG A 959 -21.49 -19.84 -34.85
C ARG A 959 -22.69 -19.12 -35.49
N ASP A 960 -23.20 -19.70 -36.58
CA ASP A 960 -24.40 -19.23 -37.31
C ASP A 960 -25.66 -19.08 -36.43
N ASP A 961 -25.73 -19.76 -35.29
CA ASP A 961 -26.85 -19.69 -34.34
C ASP A 961 -26.72 -18.55 -33.31
N GLY A 962 -25.62 -17.78 -33.38
CA GLY A 962 -25.32 -16.68 -32.48
C GLY A 962 -24.63 -17.10 -31.18
N SER A 963 -24.26 -18.38 -31.01
CA SER A 963 -23.49 -18.84 -29.86
C SER A 963 -21.98 -18.68 -30.08
N THR A 964 -21.27 -18.14 -29.10
CA THR A 964 -19.82 -17.96 -29.13
C THR A 964 -19.14 -19.10 -28.38
N LEU A 965 -18.22 -19.78 -29.05
CA LEU A 965 -17.31 -20.76 -28.44
C LEU A 965 -16.03 -20.07 -28.02
N ILE A 966 -15.50 -20.47 -26.86
CA ILE A 966 -14.28 -19.94 -26.30
C ILE A 966 -13.27 -21.08 -26.14
N GLY A 967 -12.02 -20.84 -26.53
CA GLY A 967 -10.89 -21.73 -26.29
C GLY A 967 -9.70 -20.96 -25.74
N ILE A 968 -8.84 -21.65 -25.00
CA ILE A 968 -7.58 -21.11 -24.47
C ILE A 968 -6.44 -22.05 -24.80
N GLY A 969 -5.27 -21.50 -25.09
CA GLY A 969 -4.02 -22.21 -25.25
C GLY A 969 -2.89 -21.42 -24.62
N MET A 970 -1.80 -22.11 -24.28
CA MET A 970 -0.64 -21.46 -23.67
C MET A 970 0.67 -22.10 -24.11
N ASN A 971 1.76 -21.35 -23.94
CA ASN A 971 3.10 -21.86 -24.09
C ASN A 971 4.05 -21.11 -23.15
N LEU A 972 5.10 -21.79 -22.68
CA LEU A 972 6.17 -21.22 -21.85
C LEU A 972 7.50 -21.31 -22.59
N GLY A 973 8.23 -20.20 -22.63
CA GLY A 973 9.56 -20.12 -23.20
C GLY A 973 10.46 -19.28 -22.30
N ALA A 974 11.74 -19.23 -22.61
CA ALA A 974 12.71 -18.39 -21.92
C ALA A 974 13.58 -17.64 -22.92
N ALA A 975 13.87 -16.37 -22.63
CA ALA A 975 14.92 -15.63 -23.31
C ALA A 975 16.18 -15.64 -22.45
N THR A 976 17.30 -16.02 -23.04
CA THR A 976 18.61 -16.07 -22.35
C THR A 976 19.67 -15.31 -23.16
N GLU A 977 20.70 -14.80 -22.49
CA GLU A 977 21.78 -14.04 -23.17
C GLU A 977 22.61 -14.91 -24.13
N ALA A 978 22.80 -16.17 -23.73
CA ALA A 978 23.51 -17.20 -24.46
C ALA A 978 22.62 -18.44 -24.60
N SER A 979 23.06 -19.40 -25.41
CA SER A 979 22.33 -20.67 -25.60
C SER A 979 23.12 -21.84 -25.03
N ALA A 980 22.41 -22.80 -24.44
CA ALA A 980 22.97 -24.06 -23.98
C ALA A 980 22.34 -25.24 -24.75
N PHE A 981 23.14 -26.24 -25.06
CA PHE A 981 22.74 -27.44 -25.76
C PHE A 981 23.26 -28.66 -25.01
N VAL A 982 22.44 -29.71 -24.92
CA VAL A 982 22.84 -30.99 -24.36
C VAL A 982 23.14 -31.97 -25.49
N SER A 983 24.39 -32.46 -25.54
CA SER A 983 24.81 -33.52 -26.45
C SER A 983 25.22 -34.79 -25.69
N GLY A 984 25.32 -35.93 -26.39
CA GLY A 984 25.54 -37.25 -25.76
C GLY A 984 24.27 -38.06 -25.51
N LEU A 985 23.09 -37.42 -25.68
CA LEU A 985 21.79 -38.08 -25.77
C LEU A 985 21.26 -38.01 -27.21
N ASN A 986 20.33 -38.89 -27.57
CA ASN A 986 19.69 -38.85 -28.90
C ASN A 986 18.27 -38.28 -28.75
N GLU A 987 18.02 -37.10 -29.29
CA GLU A 987 16.66 -36.56 -29.41
C GLU A 987 15.82 -37.46 -30.32
N ILE A 988 14.65 -37.87 -29.84
CA ILE A 988 13.75 -38.81 -30.53
C ILE A 988 12.37 -38.22 -30.80
N ALA A 989 11.98 -37.18 -30.05
CA ALA A 989 10.71 -36.48 -30.17
C ALA A 989 10.80 -35.12 -29.47
N THR A 990 9.75 -34.31 -29.60
CA THR A 990 9.49 -33.13 -28.77
C THR A 990 8.08 -33.22 -28.17
N ILE A 991 7.88 -32.65 -26.98
CA ILE A 991 6.57 -32.55 -26.29
C ILE A 991 6.36 -31.07 -25.98
N ALA A 992 5.37 -30.44 -26.62
CA ALA A 992 5.07 -29.01 -26.45
C ALA A 992 6.30 -28.08 -26.63
N GLY A 993 7.21 -28.43 -27.54
CA GLY A 993 8.48 -27.71 -27.75
C GLY A 993 9.68 -28.29 -26.98
N LEU A 994 9.46 -28.95 -25.83
CA LEU A 994 10.52 -29.54 -25.02
C LEU A 994 11.14 -30.77 -25.72
N PRO A 995 12.48 -30.88 -25.81
CA PRO A 995 13.13 -32.05 -26.39
C PRO A 995 12.94 -33.29 -25.51
N VAL A 996 12.63 -34.41 -26.16
CA VAL A 996 12.62 -35.75 -25.55
C VAL A 996 13.82 -36.51 -26.08
N TRP A 997 14.78 -36.72 -25.19
CA TRP A 997 15.99 -37.46 -25.45
C TRP A 997 15.85 -38.92 -25.06
N SER A 998 16.67 -39.75 -25.69
CA SER A 998 16.92 -41.12 -25.27
C SER A 998 18.37 -41.29 -24.84
N ALA A 999 18.56 -41.88 -23.68
CA ALA A 999 19.85 -42.32 -23.17
C ALA A 999 20.01 -43.82 -23.39
N THR A 1000 21.21 -44.27 -23.75
CA THR A 1000 21.58 -45.69 -23.69
C THR A 1000 22.58 -45.89 -22.55
N THR A 1001 22.09 -46.35 -21.40
CA THR A 1001 22.92 -46.54 -20.20
C THR A 1001 23.47 -47.96 -20.13
N GLY A 1002 24.64 -48.12 -19.50
CA GLY A 1002 25.19 -49.45 -19.18
C GLY A 1002 24.45 -50.11 -18.02
N SER A 1003 24.89 -51.31 -17.60
CA SER A 1003 24.31 -52.04 -16.44
C SER A 1003 24.46 -51.32 -15.09
N SER A 1004 25.06 -50.14 -15.07
CA SER A 1004 25.25 -49.28 -13.89
C SER A 1004 24.38 -48.03 -13.93
N GLY A 1005 23.53 -47.83 -14.95
CA GLY A 1005 22.68 -46.64 -15.11
C GLY A 1005 23.43 -45.37 -15.55
N LEU A 1006 24.74 -45.44 -15.80
CA LEU A 1006 25.56 -44.27 -16.13
C LEU A 1006 25.52 -43.95 -17.63
N THR A 1007 25.45 -42.65 -17.96
CA THR A 1007 25.65 -42.08 -19.29
C THR A 1007 26.43 -40.77 -19.20
N THR A 1008 27.09 -40.36 -20.29
CA THR A 1008 27.81 -39.08 -20.34
C THR A 1008 27.01 -38.07 -21.15
N ILE A 1009 26.73 -36.92 -20.56
CA ILE A 1009 26.21 -35.76 -21.27
C ILE A 1009 27.31 -34.71 -21.46
N THR A 1010 27.20 -33.90 -22.49
CA THR A 1010 28.05 -32.73 -22.71
C THR A 1010 27.15 -31.52 -22.83
N VAL A 1011 27.38 -30.54 -21.97
CA VAL A 1011 26.76 -29.22 -22.07
C VAL A 1011 27.65 -28.38 -22.97
N GLU A 1012 27.09 -27.94 -24.10
CA GLU A 1012 27.72 -27.06 -25.08
C GLU A 1012 27.05 -25.68 -25.02
N THR A 1013 27.82 -24.61 -25.19
CA THR A 1013 27.32 -23.24 -25.04
C THR A 1013 27.76 -22.36 -26.20
N THR A 1014 26.92 -21.38 -26.54
CA THR A 1014 27.24 -20.36 -27.54
C THR A 1014 26.78 -19.00 -27.07
N GLY A 1015 27.62 -17.97 -27.25
CA GLY A 1015 27.27 -16.58 -26.89
C GLY A 1015 27.76 -16.13 -25.51
N LEU A 1016 28.31 -17.03 -24.68
CA LEU A 1016 28.89 -16.66 -23.39
C LEU A 1016 30.05 -15.67 -23.53
N GLU A 1017 30.14 -14.72 -22.60
CA GLU A 1017 31.25 -13.79 -22.56
C GLU A 1017 32.57 -14.49 -22.22
N SER A 1018 33.57 -14.33 -23.09
CA SER A 1018 34.88 -15.00 -22.93
C SER A 1018 35.71 -14.54 -21.73
N THR A 1019 35.26 -13.51 -21.01
CA THR A 1019 35.95 -12.88 -19.87
C THR A 1019 35.39 -13.29 -18.51
N LYS A 1020 34.19 -13.87 -18.46
CA LYS A 1020 33.51 -14.28 -17.23
C LYS A 1020 33.63 -15.80 -16.99
N GLY A 1021 33.64 -16.21 -15.73
CA GLY A 1021 33.46 -17.60 -15.32
C GLY A 1021 31.97 -17.93 -15.20
N TYR A 1022 31.59 -19.16 -15.53
CA TYR A 1022 30.20 -19.61 -15.41
C TYR A 1022 30.16 -20.98 -14.73
N THR A 1023 29.11 -21.23 -13.96
CA THR A 1023 28.82 -22.55 -13.38
C THR A 1023 27.52 -23.06 -13.98
N ALA A 1024 27.57 -24.21 -14.65
CA ALA A 1024 26.37 -24.90 -15.10
C ALA A 1024 25.85 -25.81 -13.99
N MET A 1025 24.65 -25.54 -13.52
CA MET A 1025 23.87 -26.43 -12.66
C MET A 1025 23.10 -27.40 -13.55
N VAL A 1026 23.39 -28.69 -13.42
CA VAL A 1026 22.73 -29.78 -14.12
C VAL A 1026 21.85 -30.51 -13.11
N GLY A 1027 20.54 -30.26 -13.17
CA GLY A 1027 19.52 -30.95 -12.39
C GLY A 1027 18.96 -32.17 -13.12
N LEU A 1028 18.80 -33.26 -12.39
CA LEU A 1028 18.13 -34.49 -12.81
C LEU A 1028 16.95 -34.68 -11.86
N ALA A 1029 15.74 -34.51 -12.35
CA ALA A 1029 14.52 -34.69 -11.58
C ALA A 1029 13.78 -35.92 -12.10
N PRO A 1030 13.89 -37.08 -11.45
CA PRO A 1030 13.08 -38.23 -11.81
C PRO A 1030 11.59 -37.91 -11.72
N ILE A 1031 10.80 -38.34 -12.71
CA ILE A 1031 9.34 -38.17 -12.67
C ILE A 1031 8.75 -39.45 -12.09
N ASP A 1032 8.26 -39.37 -10.85
CA ASP A 1032 7.59 -40.50 -10.22
C ASP A 1032 6.23 -40.76 -10.88
N LEU A 1033 6.08 -41.95 -11.45
CA LEU A 1033 4.82 -42.44 -12.00
C LEU A 1033 4.44 -43.77 -11.31
N SER A 1034 4.81 -43.94 -10.05
CA SER A 1034 4.55 -45.12 -9.22
C SER A 1034 3.05 -45.44 -9.11
N VAL A 1035 2.20 -44.42 -9.04
CA VAL A 1035 0.73 -44.56 -9.00
C VAL A 1035 0.16 -45.20 -10.28
N PRO A 1036 0.43 -44.68 -11.50
CA PRO A 1036 -0.01 -45.33 -12.74
C PRO A 1036 0.77 -46.62 -13.08
N PHE A 1037 2.02 -46.76 -12.61
CA PHE A 1037 2.90 -47.92 -12.82
C PHE A 1037 3.32 -48.62 -11.51
N PRO A 1038 2.37 -49.20 -10.74
CA PRO A 1038 2.65 -49.81 -9.44
C PRO A 1038 3.45 -51.13 -9.52
N ASN A 1039 3.85 -51.51 -10.74
CA ASN A 1039 4.68 -52.69 -10.98
C ASN A 1039 6.19 -52.34 -10.99
N ILE A 1040 6.52 -51.05 -11.06
CA ILE A 1040 7.86 -50.52 -10.88
C ILE A 1040 8.00 -50.24 -9.38
N ASP A 1041 9.10 -50.71 -8.78
CA ASP A 1041 9.36 -50.50 -7.35
C ASP A 1041 9.48 -49.00 -7.06
N GLU A 1042 8.96 -48.55 -5.92
CA GLU A 1042 8.99 -47.14 -5.50
C GLU A 1042 10.45 -46.63 -5.46
N ASP A 1043 11.36 -47.48 -4.99
CA ASP A 1043 12.81 -47.24 -4.96
C ASP A 1043 13.43 -47.09 -6.38
N SER A 1044 12.74 -47.49 -7.45
CA SER A 1044 13.23 -47.40 -8.84
C SER A 1044 12.93 -46.06 -9.51
N TRP A 1045 12.13 -45.21 -8.88
CA TRP A 1045 11.84 -43.86 -9.38
C TRP A 1045 12.92 -42.85 -8.99
N GLY A 1046 13.80 -43.18 -8.03
CA GLY A 1046 14.98 -42.39 -7.70
C GLY A 1046 14.67 -41.06 -7.02
N GLU A 1047 15.73 -40.34 -6.62
CA GLU A 1047 15.65 -39.01 -6.00
C GLU A 1047 16.25 -37.95 -6.94
N PRO A 1048 15.85 -36.67 -6.82
CA PRO A 1048 16.46 -35.57 -7.56
C PRO A 1048 17.96 -35.47 -7.29
N GLU A 1049 18.77 -35.34 -8.34
CA GLU A 1049 20.21 -35.11 -8.26
C GLU A 1049 20.57 -33.75 -8.89
N MET A 1050 21.56 -33.05 -8.32
CA MET A 1050 22.11 -31.82 -8.88
C MET A 1050 23.63 -31.90 -8.98
N HIS A 1051 24.17 -31.41 -10.09
CA HIS A 1051 25.61 -31.39 -10.35
C HIS A 1051 26.05 -30.03 -10.83
N GLU A 1052 27.28 -29.65 -10.47
CA GLU A 1052 27.89 -28.39 -10.90
C GLU A 1052 29.03 -28.65 -11.89
N LEU A 1053 29.07 -27.84 -12.95
CA LEU A 1053 30.12 -27.85 -13.96
C LEU A 1053 30.66 -26.44 -14.16
N GLU A 1054 31.88 -26.20 -13.69
CA GLU A 1054 32.58 -24.93 -13.90
C GLU A 1054 33.11 -24.80 -15.33
N PHE A 1055 32.68 -23.75 -16.02
CA PHE A 1055 33.19 -23.27 -17.30
C PHE A 1055 34.21 -22.17 -17.04
N GLN A 1056 35.44 -22.40 -17.49
CA GLN A 1056 36.49 -21.38 -17.41
C GLN A 1056 36.31 -20.36 -18.54
N PRO A 1057 36.81 -19.12 -18.38
CA PRO A 1057 36.70 -18.10 -19.43
C PRO A 1057 37.22 -18.61 -20.79
N GLY A 1058 36.33 -18.65 -21.79
CA GLY A 1058 36.59 -19.16 -23.14
C GLY A 1058 36.30 -20.65 -23.39
N ASP A 1059 35.79 -21.38 -22.40
CA ASP A 1059 35.23 -22.72 -22.58
C ASP A 1059 33.84 -22.64 -23.24
N ASN A 1060 33.59 -23.49 -24.24
CA ASN A 1060 32.28 -23.59 -24.92
C ASN A 1060 31.62 -24.96 -24.73
N SER A 1061 32.25 -25.87 -23.96
CA SER A 1061 31.69 -27.20 -23.72
C SER A 1061 32.31 -27.87 -22.49
N ARG A 1062 31.51 -28.54 -21.67
CA ARG A 1062 31.95 -29.38 -20.54
C ARG A 1062 31.12 -30.67 -20.48
N SER A 1063 31.74 -31.77 -20.10
CA SER A 1063 31.10 -33.09 -20.03
C SER A 1063 31.00 -33.59 -18.60
N LEU A 1064 29.90 -34.27 -18.30
CA LEU A 1064 29.58 -34.87 -17.00
C LEU A 1064 29.07 -36.30 -17.20
N GLU A 1065 29.45 -37.20 -16.29
CA GLU A 1065 28.84 -38.52 -16.21
C GLU A 1065 27.67 -38.45 -15.21
N ILE A 1066 26.46 -38.74 -15.70
CA ILE A 1066 25.23 -38.73 -14.92
C ILE A 1066 24.67 -40.14 -14.78
N ARG A 1067 23.89 -40.36 -13.72
CA ARG A 1067 23.20 -41.62 -13.46
C ARG A 1067 21.71 -41.44 -13.73
N LEU A 1068 21.15 -42.29 -14.58
CA LEU A 1068 19.73 -42.35 -14.86
C LEU A 1068 19.22 -43.70 -14.35
N GLU A 1069 18.46 -43.66 -13.25
CA GLU A 1069 17.84 -44.86 -12.66
C GLU A 1069 16.38 -44.98 -13.09
N ALA A 1070 15.63 -43.86 -13.03
CA ALA A 1070 14.24 -43.81 -13.44
C ALA A 1070 14.03 -44.02 -14.94
N PRO A 1071 12.85 -44.52 -15.36
CA PRO A 1071 12.49 -44.65 -16.77
C PRO A 1071 12.39 -43.31 -17.51
N VAL A 1072 11.91 -42.28 -16.81
CA VAL A 1072 11.76 -40.91 -17.30
C VAL A 1072 12.40 -39.97 -16.28
N THR A 1073 13.26 -39.08 -16.75
CA THR A 1073 13.94 -38.10 -15.91
C THR A 1073 13.89 -36.74 -16.60
N GLY A 1074 13.40 -35.71 -15.91
CA GLY A 1074 13.59 -34.33 -16.30
C GLY A 1074 15.06 -33.96 -16.20
N LEU A 1075 15.60 -33.38 -17.27
CA LEU A 1075 16.96 -32.83 -17.31
C LEU A 1075 16.84 -31.32 -17.44
N VAL A 1076 17.44 -30.61 -16.50
CA VAL A 1076 17.52 -29.15 -16.50
C VAL A 1076 18.99 -28.76 -16.46
N VAL A 1077 19.40 -27.86 -17.34
CA VAL A 1077 20.73 -27.26 -17.35
C VAL A 1077 20.56 -25.75 -17.26
N LEU A 1078 21.10 -25.15 -16.21
CA LEU A 1078 21.09 -23.70 -15.98
C LEU A 1078 22.54 -23.21 -15.89
N LEU A 1079 22.92 -22.22 -16.68
CA LEU A 1079 24.23 -21.58 -16.56
C LEU A 1079 24.14 -20.28 -15.81
N MET A 1080 24.84 -20.21 -14.68
CA MET A 1080 24.91 -19.03 -13.83
C MET A 1080 26.28 -18.38 -13.99
N ALA A 1081 26.33 -17.05 -14.08
CA ALA A 1081 27.60 -16.34 -14.02
C ALA A 1081 28.16 -16.39 -12.59
N GLU A 1082 29.48 -16.46 -12.42
CA GLU A 1082 30.10 -16.46 -11.08
C GLU A 1082 29.91 -15.13 -10.33
N ASP A 1083 29.60 -14.05 -11.06
CA ASP A 1083 29.31 -12.71 -10.56
C ASP A 1083 27.82 -12.37 -10.58
N ALA A 1084 26.93 -13.36 -10.66
CA ALA A 1084 25.49 -13.12 -10.66
C ALA A 1084 25.02 -12.54 -9.29
N GLY A 1085 24.06 -11.61 -9.32
CA GLY A 1085 23.46 -10.96 -8.14
C GLY A 1085 22.69 -11.91 -7.23
N GLU A 1086 21.95 -11.38 -6.25
CA GLU A 1086 21.27 -12.19 -5.22
C GLU A 1086 20.07 -12.97 -5.78
N ILE A 1087 19.40 -12.45 -6.82
CA ILE A 1087 18.27 -13.10 -7.50
C ILE A 1087 18.59 -13.31 -9.00
N PRO A 1088 19.39 -14.31 -9.37
CA PRO A 1088 19.89 -14.41 -10.74
C PRO A 1088 19.00 -15.26 -11.68
N PHE A 1089 18.86 -14.82 -12.94
CA PHE A 1089 18.32 -15.63 -14.04
C PHE A 1089 19.46 -16.27 -14.85
N PRO A 1090 19.31 -17.50 -15.38
CA PRO A 1090 20.38 -18.19 -16.09
C PRO A 1090 20.79 -17.47 -17.39
N ALA A 1091 22.10 -17.29 -17.57
CA ALA A 1091 22.70 -16.74 -18.78
C ALA A 1091 22.47 -17.65 -20.01
N ALA A 1092 22.30 -18.95 -19.78
CA ALA A 1092 21.86 -19.91 -20.80
C ALA A 1092 21.14 -21.08 -20.11
N MET A 1093 20.16 -21.68 -20.79
CA MET A 1093 19.47 -22.85 -20.25
C MET A 1093 19.10 -23.88 -21.32
N SER A 1094 18.84 -25.11 -20.87
CA SER A 1094 18.26 -26.19 -21.67
C SER A 1094 17.45 -27.09 -20.76
N ILE A 1095 16.18 -27.32 -21.10
CA ILE A 1095 15.28 -28.21 -20.36
C ILE A 1095 14.82 -29.32 -21.30
N GLY A 1096 14.50 -30.49 -20.76
CA GLY A 1096 13.86 -31.54 -21.53
C GLY A 1096 13.71 -32.84 -20.75
N LEU A 1097 13.22 -33.87 -21.43
CA LEU A 1097 12.95 -35.18 -20.83
C LEU A 1097 13.92 -36.23 -21.37
N VAL A 1098 14.44 -37.10 -20.50
CA VAL A 1098 15.33 -38.19 -20.88
C VAL A 1098 14.67 -39.54 -20.61
N LEU A 1099 14.55 -40.35 -21.67
CA LEU A 1099 14.12 -41.75 -21.60
C LEU A 1099 15.32 -42.69 -21.47
N ASN A 1100 15.31 -43.53 -20.44
CA ASN A 1100 16.41 -44.45 -20.16
C ASN A 1100 16.25 -45.79 -20.92
N ASN A 1101 17.20 -46.14 -21.79
CA ASN A 1101 17.26 -47.39 -22.57
C ASN A 1101 15.98 -47.78 -23.37
N PRO A 1102 15.44 -46.91 -24.25
CA PRO A 1102 14.12 -47.15 -24.87
C PRO A 1102 14.13 -48.15 -26.07
N GLY A 1103 15.08 -49.08 -26.13
CA GLY A 1103 15.46 -49.88 -27.32
C GLY A 1103 14.40 -50.81 -27.97
N GLU A 1104 13.12 -50.77 -27.57
CA GLU A 1104 12.00 -51.49 -28.21
C GLU A 1104 10.84 -50.55 -28.63
N LEU A 1105 11.15 -49.31 -29.04
CA LEU A 1105 10.16 -48.38 -29.62
C LEU A 1105 9.89 -48.69 -31.11
N GLU A 1106 8.78 -49.35 -31.44
CA GLU A 1106 8.26 -49.41 -32.83
C GLU A 1106 6.87 -48.76 -32.90
N MET A 1107 6.77 -47.52 -33.41
CA MET A 1107 5.50 -46.85 -33.64
C MET A 1107 4.73 -47.56 -34.77
N THR A 1108 3.55 -48.10 -34.47
CA THR A 1108 2.69 -48.74 -35.48
C THR A 1108 1.29 -48.11 -35.52
N GLY A 1109 1.15 -46.99 -36.23
CA GLY A 1109 -0.17 -46.37 -36.48
C GLY A 1109 -0.09 -44.97 -37.09
N GLY A 1110 -1.11 -44.56 -37.83
CA GLY A 1110 -1.28 -43.16 -38.24
C GLY A 1110 -2.09 -42.42 -37.18
N LEU A 1111 -1.57 -41.31 -36.67
CA LEU A 1111 -2.15 -40.51 -35.58
C LEU A 1111 -3.31 -39.64 -36.07
N GLY A 1112 -4.35 -39.53 -35.24
CA GLY A 1112 -5.47 -38.59 -35.34
C GLY A 1112 -6.05 -38.32 -33.94
N PRO A 1113 -6.93 -37.31 -33.77
CA PRO A 1113 -7.45 -36.92 -32.46
C PRO A 1113 -8.10 -38.11 -31.73
N GLY A 1114 -7.72 -38.33 -30.46
CA GLY A 1114 -8.23 -39.40 -29.61
C GLY A 1114 -7.66 -40.81 -29.88
N GLN A 1115 -6.50 -40.96 -30.54
CA GLN A 1115 -5.82 -42.26 -30.68
C GLN A 1115 -4.55 -42.38 -29.82
N THR A 1116 -4.54 -43.35 -28.91
CA THR A 1116 -3.37 -43.77 -28.11
C THR A 1116 -2.47 -44.75 -28.90
N THR A 1117 -1.14 -44.57 -28.85
CA THR A 1117 -0.12 -45.49 -29.40
C THR A 1117 0.73 -46.10 -28.27
N ASN A 1118 1.22 -47.34 -28.46
CA ASN A 1118 1.85 -48.15 -27.43
C ASN A 1118 3.37 -47.88 -27.26
N ILE A 1119 3.86 -47.79 -26.01
CA ILE A 1119 5.29 -47.70 -25.64
C ILE A 1119 5.57 -48.61 -24.42
N ALA A 1120 6.72 -49.29 -24.40
CA ALA A 1120 7.22 -50.10 -23.28
C ALA A 1120 8.57 -49.55 -22.79
N LEU A 1121 8.78 -49.49 -21.46
CA LEU A 1121 9.84 -48.68 -20.84
C LEU A 1121 11.07 -49.44 -20.31
N ASN A 1122 11.13 -50.79 -20.31
CA ASN A 1122 12.34 -51.51 -19.91
C ASN A 1122 12.42 -52.95 -20.49
N ALA A 1123 13.63 -53.39 -20.87
CA ALA A 1123 13.91 -54.73 -21.38
C ALA A 1123 14.10 -55.80 -20.28
N ASP A 1124 14.46 -55.40 -19.06
CA ASP A 1124 14.74 -56.33 -17.95
C ASP A 1124 13.46 -56.75 -17.18
N ASP A 1125 12.37 -55.99 -17.29
CA ASP A 1125 11.11 -56.20 -16.54
C ASP A 1125 10.07 -57.08 -17.27
N GLY A 1126 10.41 -57.58 -18.47
CA GLY A 1126 9.52 -58.39 -19.29
C GLY A 1126 8.43 -57.57 -20.01
N VAL A 1127 7.52 -58.27 -20.70
CA VAL A 1127 6.46 -57.64 -21.53
C VAL A 1127 5.62 -56.70 -20.66
N ALA A 1128 5.73 -55.38 -20.88
CA ALA A 1128 5.06 -54.35 -20.10
C ALA A 1128 3.54 -54.63 -19.97
N THR A 1129 3.03 -54.59 -18.73
CA THR A 1129 1.60 -54.81 -18.42
C THR A 1129 0.78 -53.52 -18.45
N ARG A 1130 1.43 -52.34 -18.55
CA ARG A 1130 0.83 -51.00 -18.64
C ARG A 1130 1.66 -50.12 -19.58
N ILE A 1131 1.03 -49.10 -20.18
CA ILE A 1131 1.57 -48.27 -21.26
C ILE A 1131 1.42 -46.80 -20.85
N LEU A 1132 2.50 -46.02 -20.93
CA LEU A 1132 2.43 -44.54 -20.88
C LEU A 1132 2.32 -44.05 -22.33
N ALA A 1133 1.14 -43.52 -22.70
CA ALA A 1133 0.91 -42.95 -24.02
C ALA A 1133 0.76 -41.43 -23.87
N VAL A 1134 1.82 -40.68 -24.19
CA VAL A 1134 1.75 -39.22 -24.23
C VAL A 1134 1.40 -38.81 -25.66
N ALA A 1135 0.15 -38.41 -25.88
CA ALA A 1135 -0.28 -37.79 -27.12
C ALA A 1135 -0.11 -36.28 -26.99
N ALA A 1136 1.12 -35.80 -27.11
CA ALA A 1136 1.39 -34.37 -27.16
C ALA A 1136 1.53 -33.90 -28.61
N PRO A 1137 0.95 -32.76 -28.99
CA PRO A 1137 1.39 -32.07 -30.19
C PRO A 1137 2.89 -31.74 -30.03
N SER A 1138 3.63 -31.74 -31.15
CA SER A 1138 5.07 -31.37 -31.14
C SER A 1138 5.32 -29.93 -30.69
N ILE A 1139 4.25 -29.16 -30.46
CA ILE A 1139 4.15 -27.72 -30.40
C ILE A 1139 2.99 -27.35 -29.44
N GLY A 1140 3.27 -26.58 -28.39
CA GLY A 1140 2.27 -25.92 -27.55
C GLY A 1140 1.48 -26.75 -26.54
N PHE A 1141 0.82 -26.05 -25.62
CA PHE A 1141 -0.17 -26.61 -24.69
C PHE A 1141 -1.58 -26.12 -25.04
N ASP A 1142 -2.51 -27.07 -25.19
CA ASP A 1142 -3.93 -26.83 -25.43
C ASP A 1142 -4.75 -27.88 -24.68
N PRO A 1143 -5.72 -27.49 -23.82
CA PRO A 1143 -6.61 -28.41 -23.12
C PRO A 1143 -7.40 -29.38 -24.03
N ALA A 1144 -7.56 -29.08 -25.33
CA ALA A 1144 -8.25 -29.95 -26.28
C ALA A 1144 -7.36 -31.02 -26.94
N SER A 1145 -6.03 -30.88 -26.87
CA SER A 1145 -5.07 -31.82 -27.49
C SER A 1145 -4.31 -32.68 -26.49
N LEU A 1146 -4.13 -32.15 -25.28
CA LEU A 1146 -3.47 -32.80 -24.14
C LEU A 1146 -4.51 -33.12 -23.07
N ASP A 1147 -4.30 -34.19 -22.31
CA ASP A 1147 -5.01 -34.42 -21.05
C ASP A 1147 -4.45 -33.47 -19.97
N PHE A 1148 -4.58 -32.16 -20.23
CA PHE A 1148 -4.07 -31.12 -19.37
C PHE A 1148 -4.81 -31.11 -18.03
N SER A 1149 -6.02 -31.68 -18.00
CA SER A 1149 -6.78 -32.01 -16.80
C SER A 1149 -5.92 -32.80 -15.81
N SER A 1150 -5.40 -33.95 -16.21
CA SER A 1150 -4.55 -34.78 -15.35
C SER A 1150 -3.20 -34.15 -14.98
N PHE A 1151 -2.64 -33.29 -15.83
CA PHE A 1151 -1.41 -32.56 -15.48
C PHE A 1151 -1.67 -31.45 -14.46
N SER A 1152 -2.76 -30.70 -14.62
CA SER A 1152 -3.17 -29.67 -13.66
C SER A 1152 -3.54 -30.27 -12.31
N GLU A 1153 -4.19 -31.44 -12.32
CA GLU A 1153 -4.52 -32.22 -11.12
C GLU A 1153 -3.27 -32.58 -10.33
N LEU A 1154 -2.22 -33.09 -10.99
CA LEU A 1154 -0.96 -33.44 -10.35
C LEU A 1154 -0.27 -32.21 -9.73
N ILE A 1155 -0.13 -31.12 -10.50
CA ILE A 1155 0.59 -29.92 -10.03
C ILE A 1155 -0.18 -29.25 -8.89
N TYR A 1156 -1.48 -29.05 -9.06
CA TYR A 1156 -2.28 -28.32 -8.08
C TYR A 1156 -2.54 -29.16 -6.83
N GLY A 1157 -2.90 -30.44 -7.00
CA GLY A 1157 -3.17 -31.37 -5.92
C GLY A 1157 -1.92 -31.72 -5.10
N GLU A 1158 -0.82 -32.13 -5.74
CA GLU A 1158 0.36 -32.59 -5.00
C GLU A 1158 1.34 -31.47 -4.64
N ALA A 1159 1.57 -30.48 -5.52
CA ALA A 1159 2.56 -29.44 -5.27
C ALA A 1159 1.96 -28.25 -4.50
N VAL A 1160 0.87 -27.65 -5.00
CA VAL A 1160 0.29 -26.43 -4.40
C VAL A 1160 -0.44 -26.73 -3.09
N ARG A 1161 -1.47 -27.58 -3.10
CA ARG A 1161 -2.18 -27.97 -1.87
C ARG A 1161 -1.36 -28.98 -1.05
N GLY A 1162 -0.66 -29.94 -1.66
CA GLY A 1162 0.09 -30.95 -0.91
C GLY A 1162 1.37 -30.44 -0.19
N SER A 1163 2.13 -29.53 -0.81
CA SER A 1163 3.41 -29.05 -0.24
C SER A 1163 3.50 -27.53 -0.04
N GLY A 1164 2.58 -26.76 -0.63
CA GLY A 1164 2.60 -25.29 -0.68
C GLY A 1164 1.81 -24.58 0.42
N GLY A 1165 1.19 -25.29 1.36
CA GLY A 1165 0.63 -24.68 2.57
C GLY A 1165 -0.84 -24.23 2.50
N VAL A 1166 -1.59 -24.57 1.45
CA VAL A 1166 -3.00 -24.17 1.26
C VAL A 1166 -3.97 -25.17 1.90
N GLY A 1167 -5.05 -24.68 2.52
CA GLY A 1167 -6.13 -25.48 3.14
C GLY A 1167 -5.98 -25.74 4.65
N TRP A 1168 -7.07 -26.17 5.29
CA TRP A 1168 -7.18 -26.31 6.77
C TRP A 1168 -6.03 -27.06 7.43
N ILE A 1169 -5.74 -28.26 6.94
CA ILE A 1169 -4.74 -29.17 7.56
C ILE A 1169 -3.32 -28.61 7.46
N ASN A 1170 -2.97 -27.98 6.34
CA ASN A 1170 -1.65 -27.41 6.16
C ASN A 1170 -1.41 -26.17 7.04
N ALA A 1171 -2.43 -25.31 7.16
CA ALA A 1171 -2.38 -24.16 8.06
C ALA A 1171 -2.18 -24.60 9.51
N GLU A 1172 -2.90 -25.64 9.95
CA GLU A 1172 -2.79 -26.21 11.30
C GLU A 1172 -1.44 -26.93 11.53
N ASN A 1173 -0.99 -27.74 10.57
CA ASN A 1173 0.33 -28.39 10.63
C ASN A 1173 1.48 -27.38 10.68
N ARG A 1174 1.34 -26.20 10.06
CA ARG A 1174 2.32 -25.11 10.14
C ARG A 1174 2.42 -24.54 11.56
N ILE A 1175 1.31 -24.49 12.29
CA ILE A 1175 1.27 -24.05 13.71
C ILE A 1175 1.92 -25.10 14.62
N ASP A 1176 1.73 -26.39 14.34
CA ASP A 1176 2.21 -27.49 15.17
C ASP A 1176 3.64 -27.99 14.80
N ARG A 1177 4.19 -27.54 13.67
CA ARG A 1177 5.59 -27.78 13.29
C ARG A 1177 6.54 -26.99 14.21
N VAL A 1178 7.11 -27.72 15.16
CA VAL A 1178 8.26 -27.40 16.02
C VAL A 1178 9.13 -26.25 15.46
N CYS A 1179 9.22 -25.13 16.19
CA CYS A 1179 10.23 -24.10 15.95
C CYS A 1179 11.62 -24.69 16.21
N GLU A 1180 12.21 -25.33 15.20
CA GLU A 1180 13.60 -25.73 15.18
C GLU A 1180 14.42 -24.54 14.68
N GLU A 1181 15.08 -23.84 15.61
CA GLU A 1181 16.06 -22.83 15.22
C GLU A 1181 17.40 -23.53 15.02
N SER A 1182 17.89 -23.49 13.77
CA SER A 1182 19.24 -23.93 13.44
C SER A 1182 20.10 -22.70 13.16
N ASP A 1183 20.92 -22.32 14.13
CA ASP A 1183 21.80 -21.18 13.98
C ASP A 1183 23.23 -21.67 13.70
N ALA A 1184 23.83 -21.15 12.63
CA ALA A 1184 25.13 -21.60 12.13
C ALA A 1184 26.10 -20.42 12.03
N TRP A 1185 27.00 -20.29 13.00
CA TRP A 1185 27.98 -19.20 13.00
C TRP A 1185 29.42 -19.69 12.83
N TYR A 1186 30.24 -18.77 12.32
CA TYR A 1186 31.66 -18.94 12.12
C TYR A 1186 32.45 -18.50 13.36
N GLU A 1187 33.10 -19.45 14.03
CA GLU A 1187 34.05 -19.11 15.10
C GLU A 1187 35.45 -18.90 14.50
N TRP A 1188 35.85 -17.64 14.31
CA TRP A 1188 37.23 -17.30 13.96
C TRP A 1188 38.14 -17.50 15.18
N ARG A 1189 39.02 -18.51 15.14
CA ARG A 1189 40.12 -18.61 16.10
C ARG A 1189 41.29 -17.77 15.63
N GLU A 1190 41.60 -16.70 16.37
CA GLU A 1190 42.89 -16.04 16.24
C GLU A 1190 44.03 -17.05 16.46
N ALA A 1191 44.97 -17.07 15.53
CA ALA A 1191 46.12 -17.95 15.60
C ALA A 1191 47.03 -17.53 16.77
N GLU A 1192 47.14 -18.36 17.81
CA GLU A 1192 48.28 -18.27 18.72
C GLU A 1192 49.58 -18.54 17.93
N THR A 1193 50.30 -17.45 17.62
CA THR A 1193 51.76 -17.28 17.41
C THR A 1193 52.64 -18.38 16.77
N ASP A 1194 52.14 -19.37 16.05
CA ASP A 1194 52.98 -20.32 15.31
C ASP A 1194 52.36 -20.77 13.97
N GLY A 1195 52.20 -19.84 13.03
CA GLY A 1195 52.39 -20.05 11.58
C GLY A 1195 51.75 -21.25 10.86
N THR A 1196 50.70 -21.87 11.38
CA THR A 1196 49.93 -22.92 10.70
C THR A 1196 48.46 -22.48 10.60
N GLY A 1197 47.93 -22.46 9.37
CA GLY A 1197 46.62 -21.89 9.03
C GLY A 1197 45.49 -22.37 9.93
N GLY A 1198 44.64 -21.43 10.37
CA GLY A 1198 43.41 -21.71 11.08
C GLY A 1198 42.44 -22.47 10.17
N GLN A 1199 41.80 -23.50 10.71
CA GLN A 1199 40.62 -24.11 10.11
C GLN A 1199 39.39 -23.40 10.67
N SER A 1200 38.50 -22.92 9.79
CA SER A 1200 37.14 -22.56 10.14
C SER A 1200 36.35 -23.84 10.44
N ASN A 1201 35.60 -23.85 11.54
CA ASN A 1201 34.56 -24.84 11.75
C ASN A 1201 33.24 -24.10 11.85
N VAL A 1202 32.26 -24.53 11.09
CA VAL A 1202 30.86 -24.14 11.28
C VAL A 1202 30.36 -24.86 12.52
N ARG A 1203 29.89 -24.11 13.51
CA ARG A 1203 29.12 -24.65 14.63
C ARG A 1203 27.66 -24.45 14.30
N ILE A 1204 26.88 -25.51 14.40
CA ILE A 1204 25.43 -25.46 14.27
C ILE A 1204 24.87 -25.70 15.66
N LYS A 1205 24.13 -24.73 16.18
CA LYS A 1205 23.29 -24.89 17.37
C LYS A 1205 21.92 -25.33 16.86
N TRP A 1206 21.42 -26.42 17.43
CA TRP A 1206 20.09 -26.94 17.17
C TRP A 1206 19.32 -26.81 18.48
N GLU A 1207 18.32 -25.94 18.51
CA GLU A 1207 17.37 -25.88 19.61
C GLU A 1207 15.99 -26.28 19.10
N ALA A 1208 15.48 -27.36 19.67
CA ALA A 1208 14.14 -27.85 19.44
C ALA A 1208 13.40 -27.73 20.78
N TRP A 1209 12.37 -26.90 20.81
CA TRP A 1209 11.49 -26.78 21.96
C TRP A 1209 10.20 -27.54 21.68
N ALA A 1210 9.79 -28.40 22.60
CA ALA A 1210 8.46 -28.98 22.61
C ALA A 1210 7.60 -28.10 23.53
N ASN A 1211 6.44 -27.64 23.04
CA ASN A 1211 5.41 -27.04 23.87
C ASN A 1211 4.85 -28.06 24.88
#